data_AF-A0A4Q9EP10-F1
#
_entry.id   AF-A0A4Q9EP10-F1
#
_cell.length_a   1.000
_cell.length_b   1.000
_cell.length_c   1.000
_cell.angle_alpha   90.00
_cell.angle_beta   90.00
_cell.angle_gamma   90.00
#
_symmetry.space_group_name_H-M   'P 1'
#
loop_
_entity.id
_entity.type
_entity.pdbx_description
1 polymer ?
#
loop_
_entity_poly.entity_id
_entity_poly.type
_entity_poly.pdbx_seq_one_letter_code
_entity_poly.pdbx_strand_id
1 'polypeptide(L)'
;MDLLAGFVASIDEELAMFQRNELITQDYRACVQAWAKESAVSGAFGGPTLEMERVISINGTSTTASQNDSETLSAAIVCPQNCEITVVLKHESTLDLPIPDVTVELFRNKDFLPDTKVAAQKTDANGTTVFTGLTFGERYYARLLDPQLESHNNAMLAAYDSLSQTLFARLSASWAIEKPQWDFKAVSVSVTEAFGEGLCSSLTDLWDDVKFVYNVISDPQKYGREIADNASSVLNCLEGVDFSMPDINAILGNSKEMARDLMAFFNDEASIYLFARAIMLRLRMYPLGNLIAMIAGIIGDILSGIIFGALLSLVAAPVAAVFLASKLGKLLSKGTKVVNAVWKAMKEILDSMKALVADFFGGIRSLNHSRHSNSRLGADKETHVGSNKHTEMEGERKTDNSASTDGNDQPAQGTVCTEANGCPVSMVNGEELLRLEDTTLPGICSFSFFRQYRGSAVECESVLGYGWSHSLQQDVRFVDGHIIWLDHENLTTTLPLPDKHIPIGVNPMGKAAVWLGQREGEYLLSSSALDGWVMHVECVAALGKGVVTGFSRHQQHLQVLYENGLPVRLENPAGVALRLRYDNTPHGVRLMSITRAHYGPTHMSETGHKSFVVMRYEYDAQGQLCAATNAGGETERYEYREDNLFTRRQLAGGAEFYWEWEGVGKSARAVRHWSNLPHLERRYQWDIPNGCVTVCYEDGSQEVWQHDIHTARLLKNITADGAVTENHYGTQGELLSTTDPLGGITQYRYNRDNQVTSERLPDGQWLRYRYSRGRRIEKIHVSADGLAKRRERWRYNAQGHLCQYTDANDHTTRYMWSADGALTDIHYPDDSHESYRVNALGQVLEKTARDGYKTYYRYDEQGRLIVQVEGSPSAKGTSLAWDSANRLAGIRWPVFAGRMGG
;
A
#
# COMPACT_ATOMS: atom_id res chain seq x y z
N MET A 1 -24.67 39.52 -4.83
CA MET A 1 -24.18 40.15 -3.58
C MET A 1 -23.85 39.10 -2.51
N ASP A 2 -24.62 38.01 -2.40
CA ASP A 2 -24.45 37.02 -1.30
C ASP A 2 -23.14 36.22 -1.31
N LEU A 3 -22.55 35.88 -2.48
CA LEU A 3 -21.31 35.08 -2.54
C LEU A 3 -20.06 35.86 -2.11
N LEU A 4 -19.96 37.15 -2.45
CA LEU A 4 -18.80 37.98 -2.10
C LEU A 4 -18.84 38.42 -0.63
N ALA A 5 -20.03 38.66 -0.08
CA ALA A 5 -20.22 38.83 1.37
C ALA A 5 -19.82 37.57 2.13
N GLY A 6 -20.16 36.38 1.62
CA GLY A 6 -19.70 35.10 2.15
C GLY A 6 -18.18 34.91 2.07
N PHE A 7 -17.54 35.30 0.96
CA PHE A 7 -16.09 35.23 0.83
C PHE A 7 -15.35 36.16 1.80
N VAL A 8 -15.77 37.43 1.91
CA VAL A 8 -15.21 38.39 2.87
C VAL A 8 -15.43 37.90 4.31
N ALA A 9 -16.62 37.39 4.63
CA ALA A 9 -16.92 36.81 5.94
C ALA A 9 -16.05 35.57 6.24
N SER A 10 -15.70 34.77 5.23
CA SER A 10 -14.82 33.61 5.41
C SER A 10 -13.38 33.99 5.78
N ILE A 11 -12.88 35.14 5.31
CA ILE A 11 -11.56 35.68 5.69
C ILE A 11 -11.62 36.19 7.13
N ASP A 12 -12.71 36.90 7.49
CA ASP A 12 -12.92 37.40 8.85
C ASP A 12 -13.01 36.25 9.87
N GLU A 13 -13.68 35.15 9.53
CA GLU A 13 -13.79 33.97 10.41
C GLU A 13 -12.45 33.26 10.59
N GLU A 14 -11.68 33.04 9.52
CA GLU A 14 -10.37 32.39 9.62
C GLU A 14 -9.36 33.24 10.41
N LEU A 15 -9.42 34.58 10.28
CA LEU A 15 -8.68 35.51 11.15
C LEU A 15 -9.07 35.34 12.62
N ALA A 16 -10.36 35.16 12.90
CA ALA A 16 -10.84 34.96 14.27
C ALA A 16 -10.35 33.60 14.84
N MET A 17 -10.21 32.57 14.01
CA MET A 17 -9.61 31.30 14.43
C MET A 17 -8.12 31.43 14.79
N PHE A 18 -7.34 32.24 14.06
CA PHE A 18 -5.96 32.60 14.44
C PHE A 18 -5.93 33.31 15.81
N GLN A 19 -6.87 34.24 16.05
CA GLN A 19 -6.97 34.97 17.32
C GLN A 19 -7.31 34.06 18.51
N ARG A 20 -8.18 33.07 18.30
CA ARG A 20 -8.63 32.11 19.32
C ARG A 20 -7.72 30.89 19.47
N ASN A 21 -6.63 30.80 18.70
CA ASN A 21 -5.73 29.63 18.61
C ASN A 21 -6.45 28.32 18.20
N GLU A 22 -7.62 28.44 17.59
CA GLU A 22 -8.46 27.29 17.19
C GLU A 22 -7.88 26.57 15.97
N LEU A 23 -7.01 27.21 15.18
CA LEU A 23 -6.40 26.57 14.01
C LEU A 23 -5.57 25.35 14.36
N ILE A 24 -4.78 25.39 15.44
CA ILE A 24 -3.96 24.23 15.86
C ILE A 24 -4.69 23.35 16.87
N THR A 25 -5.43 23.96 17.80
CA THR A 25 -6.07 23.21 18.90
C THR A 25 -7.38 22.52 18.49
N GLN A 26 -8.01 22.95 17.39
CA GLN A 26 -9.30 22.44 16.92
C GLN A 26 -9.29 22.09 15.44
N ASP A 27 -8.97 23.01 14.52
CA ASP A 27 -9.07 22.80 13.07
C ASP A 27 -8.04 21.78 12.58
N TYR A 28 -6.78 21.93 12.97
CA TYR A 28 -5.72 20.97 12.69
C TYR A 28 -6.07 19.58 13.24
N ARG A 29 -6.56 19.49 14.49
CA ARG A 29 -7.02 18.22 15.06
C ARG A 29 -8.21 17.64 14.31
N ALA A 30 -9.19 18.46 13.96
CA ALA A 30 -10.36 18.03 13.20
C ALA A 30 -9.96 17.62 11.78
N CYS A 31 -9.01 18.28 11.14
CA CYS A 31 -8.44 17.87 9.87
C CYS A 31 -7.68 16.55 10.00
N VAL A 32 -6.85 16.37 11.02
CA VAL A 32 -6.14 15.10 11.28
C VAL A 32 -7.13 13.97 11.57
N GLN A 33 -8.17 14.23 12.38
CA GLN A 33 -9.22 13.26 12.74
C GLN A 33 -10.18 12.97 11.58
N ALA A 34 -10.61 13.99 10.83
CA ALA A 34 -11.44 13.84 9.65
C ALA A 34 -10.66 13.16 8.53
N TRP A 35 -9.38 13.47 8.36
CA TRP A 35 -8.49 12.74 7.47
C TRP A 35 -8.30 11.29 7.95
N ALA A 36 -8.17 11.03 9.25
CA ALA A 36 -8.14 9.67 9.80
C ALA A 36 -9.46 8.92 9.54
N LYS A 37 -10.61 9.61 9.63
CA LYS A 37 -11.96 9.06 9.41
C LYS A 37 -12.30 8.86 7.93
N GLU A 38 -11.91 9.79 7.05
CA GLU A 38 -12.01 9.69 5.60
C GLU A 38 -10.98 8.70 5.04
N SER A 39 -9.84 8.51 5.70
CA SER A 39 -8.86 7.45 5.40
C SER A 39 -9.36 6.06 5.81
N ALA A 40 -10.30 5.97 6.77
CA ALA A 40 -10.99 4.73 7.11
C ALA A 40 -12.10 4.37 6.09
N VAL A 41 -12.56 5.32 5.26
CA VAL A 41 -13.64 5.14 4.27
C VAL A 41 -13.14 5.30 2.82
N SER A 42 -11.96 5.88 2.59
CA SER A 42 -11.33 6.04 1.28
C SER A 42 -9.81 6.11 1.39
N GLY A 43 -9.12 5.08 0.91
CA GLY A 43 -7.65 5.05 0.84
C GLY A 43 -7.02 6.02 -0.19
N ALA A 44 -7.72 7.08 -0.61
CA ALA A 44 -7.52 7.75 -1.90
C ALA A 44 -6.57 8.96 -1.93
N PHE A 45 -6.19 9.58 -0.80
CA PHE A 45 -5.34 10.79 -0.83
C PHE A 45 -4.23 10.72 0.22
N GLY A 46 -3.02 10.34 -0.23
CA GLY A 46 -1.80 10.37 0.57
C GLY A 46 -1.34 11.81 0.85
N GLY A 47 -2.03 12.49 1.78
CA GLY A 47 -1.57 13.74 2.37
C GLY A 47 -0.42 13.54 3.36
N PRO A 48 0.29 14.62 3.76
CA PRO A 48 1.30 14.56 4.80
C PRO A 48 0.70 13.99 6.09
N THR A 49 1.41 13.08 6.76
CA THR A 49 1.06 12.63 8.11
C THR A 49 1.32 13.81 9.05
N LEU A 50 0.30 14.63 9.26
CA LEU A 50 0.35 15.82 10.11
C LEU A 50 0.28 15.42 11.59
N GLU A 51 1.28 14.72 12.11
CA GLU A 51 1.38 14.37 13.53
C GLU A 51 2.82 14.57 14.04
N MET A 52 3.00 15.34 15.11
CA MET A 52 4.32 15.60 15.70
C MET A 52 4.71 14.48 16.66
N GLU A 53 5.68 13.63 16.34
CA GLU A 53 5.97 12.45 17.15
C GLU A 53 6.72 12.77 18.47
N ARG A 54 6.76 11.85 19.44
CA ARG A 54 7.56 11.96 20.67
C ARG A 54 8.94 11.31 20.44
N VAL A 55 10.02 11.97 20.82
CA VAL A 55 11.40 11.48 20.65
C VAL A 55 11.99 11.06 21.99
N ILE A 56 12.39 9.79 22.06
CA ILE A 56 13.12 9.19 23.17
C ILE A 56 14.59 9.08 22.77
N SER A 57 15.48 9.85 23.39
CA SER A 57 16.92 9.74 23.17
C SER A 57 17.58 9.04 24.33
N ILE A 58 18.36 7.99 24.05
CA ILE A 58 19.14 7.25 25.05
C ILE A 58 20.63 7.38 24.72
N ASN A 59 21.40 8.10 25.54
CA ASN A 59 22.79 8.53 25.29
C ASN A 59 23.02 9.04 23.85
N GLY A 60 22.09 9.85 23.33
CA GLY A 60 22.17 10.45 21.99
C GLY A 60 21.63 9.56 20.86
N THR A 61 21.20 8.33 21.15
CA THR A 61 20.49 7.47 20.18
C THR A 61 18.99 7.68 20.30
N SER A 62 18.37 8.28 19.29
CA SER A 62 16.94 8.61 19.30
C SER A 62 16.05 7.51 18.71
N THR A 63 14.91 7.30 19.34
CA THR A 63 13.78 6.45 18.89
C THR A 63 12.53 7.29 18.92
N THR A 64 11.75 7.29 17.86
CA THR A 64 10.51 8.05 17.79
C THR A 64 9.32 7.18 18.20
N ALA A 65 8.34 7.82 18.83
CA ALA A 65 7.20 7.23 19.51
C ALA A 65 5.93 7.99 19.10
N SER A 66 4.83 7.27 18.84
CA SER A 66 3.56 7.90 18.50
C SER A 66 3.04 8.79 19.64
N GLN A 67 2.31 9.85 19.32
CA GLN A 67 1.59 10.67 20.31
C GLN A 67 0.49 9.90 21.04
N ASN A 68 0.05 8.76 20.50
CA ASN A 68 -1.04 7.96 21.04
C ASN A 68 -0.54 6.77 21.89
N ASP A 69 0.78 6.50 21.85
CA ASP A 69 1.39 5.43 22.63
C ASP A 69 1.73 5.92 24.04
N SER A 70 0.89 5.54 25.00
CA SER A 70 1.19 5.73 26.43
C SER A 70 2.37 4.87 26.89
N GLU A 71 2.72 3.82 26.13
CA GLU A 71 3.86 2.95 26.38
C GLU A 71 4.77 2.84 25.15
N THR A 72 6.08 3.09 25.29
CA THR A 72 7.01 2.99 24.15
C THR A 72 8.40 2.50 24.55
N LEU A 73 9.04 1.73 23.67
CA LEU A 73 10.39 1.19 23.87
C LEU A 73 11.44 1.98 23.09
N SER A 74 12.59 2.26 23.72
CA SER A 74 13.76 2.81 23.06
C SER A 74 14.57 1.72 22.35
N ALA A 75 15.47 2.13 21.46
CA ALA A 75 16.57 1.28 21.02
C ALA A 75 17.44 0.83 22.20
N ALA A 76 17.98 -0.39 22.11
CA ALA A 76 18.92 -0.90 23.09
C ALA A 76 20.34 -0.36 22.82
N ILE A 77 21.00 0.17 23.85
CA ILE A 77 22.38 0.67 23.79
C ILE A 77 23.30 -0.13 24.72
N VAL A 78 24.58 -0.16 24.38
CA VAL A 78 25.63 -0.69 25.26
C VAL A 78 25.97 0.38 26.30
N CYS A 79 26.03 0.00 27.57
CA CYS A 79 26.34 0.91 28.65
C CYS A 79 27.79 1.44 28.52
N PRO A 80 27.98 2.78 28.48
CA PRO A 80 29.30 3.41 28.33
C PRO A 80 30.17 3.29 29.59
N GLN A 81 31.46 3.64 29.48
CA GLN A 81 32.45 3.48 30.56
C GLN A 81 32.13 4.28 31.83
N ASN A 82 31.46 5.43 31.70
CA ASN A 82 30.97 6.20 32.85
C ASN A 82 29.83 5.51 33.60
N CYS A 83 29.35 4.34 33.13
CA CYS A 83 28.31 3.54 33.78
C CYS A 83 26.99 4.29 33.96
N GLU A 84 26.72 5.22 33.05
CA GLU A 84 25.56 6.12 33.06
C GLU A 84 24.77 6.03 31.75
N ILE A 85 23.45 6.03 31.87
CA ILE A 85 22.54 6.14 30.74
C ILE A 85 21.59 7.31 30.98
N THR A 86 21.68 8.31 30.12
CA THR A 86 20.77 9.46 30.07
C THR A 86 19.66 9.17 29.08
N VAL A 87 18.42 9.30 29.54
CA VAL A 87 17.22 9.26 28.69
C VAL A 87 16.64 10.67 28.64
N VAL A 88 16.39 11.17 27.42
CA VAL A 88 15.77 12.47 27.17
C VAL A 88 14.48 12.23 26.37
N LEU A 89 13.39 12.82 26.81
CA LEU A 89 12.08 12.74 26.20
C LEU A 89 11.58 14.14 25.83
N LYS A 90 11.23 14.32 24.57
CA LYS A 90 10.70 15.59 24.04
C LYS A 90 9.80 15.33 22.85
N HIS A 91 9.03 16.32 22.40
CA HIS A 91 8.33 16.25 21.12
C HIS A 91 9.26 16.56 19.95
N GLU A 92 8.97 15.95 18.80
CA GLU A 92 9.59 16.23 17.50
C GLU A 92 9.00 17.53 16.95
N SER A 93 9.60 18.66 17.37
CA SER A 93 9.14 20.00 17.06
C SER A 93 10.31 20.91 16.70
N THR A 94 10.02 22.03 16.03
CA THR A 94 10.92 23.18 15.95
C THR A 94 11.15 23.78 17.33
N LEU A 95 10.13 23.73 18.19
CA LEU A 95 10.17 24.22 19.58
C LEU A 95 10.82 23.15 20.48
N ASP A 96 11.62 23.56 21.47
CA ASP A 96 12.14 22.63 22.46
C ASP A 96 11.06 22.32 23.50
N LEU A 97 10.37 21.20 23.31
CA LEU A 97 9.20 20.80 24.10
C LEU A 97 9.53 19.53 24.91
N PRO A 98 10.19 19.67 26.07
CA PRO A 98 10.47 18.54 26.95
C PRO A 98 9.18 17.95 27.52
N ILE A 99 9.17 16.64 27.75
CA ILE A 99 8.01 15.95 28.35
C ILE A 99 8.37 15.51 29.79
N PRO A 100 7.96 16.29 30.80
CA PRO A 100 8.24 15.99 32.19
C PRO A 100 7.35 14.87 32.74
N ASP A 101 7.68 14.36 33.93
CA ASP A 101 6.83 13.45 34.71
C ASP A 101 6.47 12.10 34.06
N VAL A 102 7.13 11.74 32.95
CA VAL A 102 6.99 10.44 32.29
C VAL A 102 7.85 9.41 32.99
N THR A 103 7.27 8.25 33.30
CA THR A 103 8.00 7.18 33.95
C THR A 103 8.85 6.45 32.91
N VAL A 104 10.16 6.43 33.13
CA VAL A 104 11.14 5.71 32.33
C VAL A 104 11.59 4.49 33.12
N GLU A 105 11.32 3.30 32.61
CA GLU A 105 11.81 2.04 33.16
C GLU A 105 12.99 1.54 32.33
N LEU A 106 14.14 1.33 32.95
CA LEU A 106 15.32 0.82 32.27
C LEU A 106 15.39 -0.71 32.43
N PHE A 107 15.47 -1.42 31.32
CA PHE A 107 15.61 -2.87 31.27
C PHE A 107 17.03 -3.23 30.85
N ARG A 108 17.64 -4.19 31.55
CA ARG A 108 18.84 -4.85 31.07
C ARG A 108 18.41 -5.88 30.03
N ASN A 109 18.88 -5.67 28.81
CA ASN A 109 18.67 -6.59 27.71
C ASN A 109 19.65 -7.74 27.84
N LYS A 110 19.14 -8.91 28.21
CA LYS A 110 19.90 -10.15 28.26
C LYS A 110 19.43 -10.99 27.10
N ASP A 111 20.21 -11.00 26.02
CA ASP A 111 19.90 -11.81 24.84
C ASP A 111 19.43 -13.22 25.25
N PHE A 112 18.20 -13.58 24.88
CA PHE A 112 17.57 -14.88 25.15
C PHE A 112 17.27 -15.25 26.62
N LEU A 113 17.24 -14.27 27.54
CA LEU A 113 16.66 -14.42 28.88
C LEU A 113 15.58 -13.36 29.11
N PRO A 114 14.67 -13.54 30.09
CA PRO A 114 13.72 -12.50 30.46
C PRO A 114 14.46 -11.20 30.82
N ASP A 115 14.16 -10.13 30.09
CA ASP A 115 14.71 -8.81 30.36
C ASP A 115 14.41 -8.43 31.80
N THR A 116 15.45 -8.00 32.52
CA THR A 116 15.30 -7.67 33.93
C THR A 116 15.15 -6.15 34.05
N LYS A 117 14.06 -5.69 34.65
CA LYS A 117 13.92 -4.27 35.03
C LYS A 117 15.01 -3.92 36.04
N VAL A 118 15.86 -2.97 35.69
CA VAL A 118 17.01 -2.54 36.49
C VAL A 118 16.62 -1.37 37.39
N ALA A 119 15.87 -0.41 36.84
CA ALA A 119 15.48 0.81 37.54
C ALA A 119 14.24 1.44 36.91
N ALA A 120 13.61 2.35 37.63
CA ALA A 120 12.61 3.25 37.08
C ALA A 120 12.81 4.65 37.68
N GLN A 121 12.71 5.68 36.85
CA GLN A 121 12.81 7.08 37.24
C GLN A 121 11.81 7.91 36.43
N LYS A 122 11.46 9.10 36.89
CA LYS A 122 10.64 10.04 36.12
C LYS A 122 11.52 11.07 35.43
N THR A 123 11.09 11.51 34.26
CA THR A 123 11.71 12.66 33.59
C THR A 123 11.52 13.93 34.40
N ASP A 124 12.57 14.76 34.45
CA ASP A 124 12.54 16.08 35.07
C ASP A 124 11.83 17.13 34.19
N ALA A 125 11.82 18.39 34.62
CA ALA A 125 11.27 19.52 33.85
C ALA A 125 11.88 19.69 32.43
N ASN A 126 13.08 19.14 32.18
CA ASN A 126 13.74 19.14 30.88
C ASN A 126 13.52 17.82 30.12
N GLY A 127 12.56 17.00 30.55
CA GLY A 127 12.26 15.71 29.94
C GLY A 127 13.39 14.69 30.13
N THR A 128 14.31 14.92 31.07
CA THR A 128 15.54 14.16 31.19
C THR A 128 15.57 13.31 32.46
N THR A 129 16.16 12.13 32.39
CA THR A 129 16.45 11.28 33.54
C THR A 129 17.78 10.56 33.35
N VAL A 130 18.52 10.32 34.43
CA VAL A 130 19.86 9.70 34.38
C VAL A 130 19.91 8.47 35.28
N PHE A 131 20.21 7.33 34.67
CA PHE A 131 20.45 6.07 35.37
C PHE A 131 21.95 5.91 35.61
N THR A 132 22.34 5.81 36.89
CA THR A 132 23.75 5.66 37.33
C THR A 132 23.99 4.26 37.91
N GLY A 133 25.26 3.86 38.05
CA GLY A 133 25.63 2.58 38.67
C GLY A 133 25.34 1.36 37.80
N LEU A 134 25.28 1.54 36.48
CA LEU A 134 25.02 0.47 35.52
C LEU A 134 26.29 -0.34 35.25
N THR A 135 26.14 -1.56 34.73
CA THR A 135 27.29 -2.40 34.39
C THR A 135 27.80 -2.06 33.00
N PHE A 136 29.06 -1.60 32.91
CA PHE A 136 29.76 -1.33 31.64
C PHE A 136 29.72 -2.54 30.70
N GLY A 137 29.47 -2.29 29.41
CA GLY A 137 29.45 -3.33 28.37
C GLY A 137 28.15 -4.12 28.24
N GLU A 138 27.24 -4.04 29.23
CA GLU A 138 25.90 -4.65 29.15
C GLU A 138 24.94 -3.81 28.31
N ARG A 139 23.92 -4.45 27.73
CA ARG A 139 22.91 -3.77 26.89
C ARG A 139 21.69 -3.35 27.72
N TYR A 140 21.17 -2.16 27.45
CA TYR A 140 19.97 -1.63 28.11
C TYR A 140 19.05 -0.95 27.11
N TYR A 141 17.74 -1.01 27.36
CA TYR A 141 16.74 -0.16 26.69
C TYR A 141 15.80 0.44 27.72
N ALA A 142 15.15 1.54 27.34
CA ALA A 142 14.17 2.21 28.15
C ALA A 142 12.75 1.91 27.67
N ARG A 143 11.82 1.78 28.61
CA ARG A 143 10.38 1.70 28.39
C ARG A 143 9.73 2.91 29.03
N LEU A 144 9.03 3.71 28.25
CA LEU A 144 8.30 4.88 28.72
C LEU A 144 6.88 4.49 29.09
N LEU A 145 6.37 5.11 30.14
CA LEU A 145 4.98 5.02 30.60
C LEU A 145 4.50 6.43 30.91
N ASP A 146 3.59 6.94 30.08
CA ASP A 146 3.06 8.29 30.16
C ASP A 146 1.56 8.27 30.49
N PRO A 147 1.19 8.37 31.78
CA PRO A 147 -0.21 8.40 32.19
C PRO A 147 -0.89 9.76 31.95
N GLN A 148 -0.15 10.80 31.52
CA GLN A 148 -0.64 12.15 31.28
C GLN A 148 -0.54 12.55 29.79
N LEU A 149 -0.47 11.56 28.90
CA LEU A 149 -0.25 11.71 27.47
C LEU A 149 -1.10 12.81 26.82
N GLU A 150 -2.41 12.82 27.07
CA GLU A 150 -3.31 13.86 26.53
C GLU A 150 -2.93 15.27 26.98
N SER A 151 -2.55 15.41 28.25
CA SER A 151 -2.10 16.69 28.82
C SER A 151 -0.78 17.15 28.19
N HIS A 152 0.18 16.23 28.01
CA HIS A 152 1.46 16.51 27.35
C HIS A 152 1.30 16.90 25.87
N ASN A 153 0.37 16.26 25.15
CA ASN A 153 0.03 16.61 23.77
C ASN A 153 -0.69 17.96 23.68
N ASN A 154 -1.58 18.26 24.64
CA ASN A 154 -2.23 19.58 24.72
C ASN A 154 -1.21 20.70 24.99
N ALA A 155 -0.27 20.48 25.91
CA ALA A 155 0.79 21.45 26.22
C ALA A 155 1.70 21.71 25.02
N MET A 156 1.98 20.68 24.22
CA MET A 156 2.75 20.81 22.97
C MET A 156 2.04 21.73 21.97
N LEU A 157 0.74 21.54 21.73
CA LEU A 157 -0.02 22.37 20.79
C LEU A 157 -0.17 23.82 21.28
N ALA A 158 -0.34 24.02 22.59
CA ALA A 158 -0.40 25.35 23.19
C ALA A 158 0.91 26.13 23.02
N ALA A 159 2.05 25.46 22.77
CA ALA A 159 3.31 26.14 22.50
C ALA A 159 3.31 26.96 21.19
N TYR A 160 2.34 26.71 20.30
CA TYR A 160 2.17 27.44 19.04
C TYR A 160 1.25 28.66 19.16
N ASP A 161 0.61 28.86 20.31
CA ASP A 161 -0.35 29.94 20.54
C ASP A 161 0.28 31.32 20.30
N SER A 162 1.50 31.55 20.77
CA SER A 162 2.24 32.81 20.55
C SER A 162 2.59 33.03 19.07
N LEU A 163 2.85 31.95 18.33
CA LEU A 163 3.11 32.01 16.89
C LEU A 163 1.82 32.34 16.13
N SER A 164 0.71 31.68 16.48
CA SER A 164 -0.62 31.97 15.94
C SER A 164 -1.04 33.43 16.18
N GLN A 165 -0.82 33.96 17.39
CA GLN A 165 -1.10 35.36 17.74
C GLN A 165 -0.23 36.35 16.96
N THR A 166 1.04 36.02 16.71
CA THR A 166 1.95 36.84 15.90
C THR A 166 1.45 36.92 14.46
N LEU A 167 1.07 35.77 13.88
CA LEU A 167 0.48 35.70 12.54
C LEU A 167 -0.84 36.48 12.47
N PHE A 168 -1.72 36.33 13.47
CA PHE A 168 -2.98 37.08 13.56
C PHE A 168 -2.74 38.59 13.48
N ALA A 169 -1.84 39.13 14.31
CA ALA A 169 -1.57 40.56 14.37
C ALA A 169 -1.14 41.11 12.99
N ARG A 170 -0.29 40.36 12.27
CA ARG A 170 0.17 40.75 10.93
C ARG A 170 -0.94 40.64 9.88
N LEU A 171 -1.65 39.52 9.84
CA LEU A 171 -2.72 39.27 8.88
C LEU A 171 -3.89 40.26 9.07
N SER A 172 -4.24 40.56 10.32
CA SER A 172 -5.28 41.55 10.66
C SER A 172 -4.90 42.96 10.20
N ALA A 173 -3.64 43.37 10.41
CA ALA A 173 -3.14 44.65 9.94
C ALA A 173 -3.17 44.76 8.40
N SER A 174 -2.77 43.70 7.69
CA SER A 174 -2.88 43.64 6.23
C SER A 174 -4.33 43.72 5.77
N TRP A 175 -5.22 42.99 6.42
CA TRP A 175 -6.63 42.96 6.04
C TRP A 175 -7.34 44.29 6.24
N ALA A 176 -7.01 45.04 7.30
CA ALA A 176 -7.56 46.38 7.52
C ALA A 176 -7.27 47.35 6.36
N ILE A 177 -6.16 47.17 5.66
CA ILE A 177 -5.74 47.99 4.51
C ILE A 177 -6.44 47.54 3.22
N GLU A 178 -6.62 46.23 3.04
CA GLU A 178 -7.07 45.63 1.78
C GLU A 178 -8.58 45.46 1.69
N LYS A 179 -9.25 45.18 2.82
CA LYS A 179 -10.71 45.02 2.92
C LYS A 179 -11.51 46.16 2.24
N PRO A 180 -11.13 47.44 2.35
CA PRO A 180 -11.84 48.54 1.68
C PRO A 180 -11.65 48.58 0.15
N GLN A 181 -10.66 47.88 -0.40
CA GLN A 181 -10.27 47.92 -1.81
C GLN A 181 -11.02 46.89 -2.68
N TRP A 182 -11.83 46.01 -2.06
CA TRP A 182 -12.63 45.01 -2.74
C TRP A 182 -13.81 45.67 -3.48
N ASP A 183 -13.77 45.71 -4.81
CA ASP A 183 -14.87 46.22 -5.66
C ASP A 183 -15.86 45.09 -6.03
N PHE A 184 -17.13 45.32 -5.72
CA PHE A 184 -18.25 44.37 -5.76
C PHE A 184 -18.78 44.04 -7.18
N LYS A 185 -18.24 44.66 -8.24
CA LYS A 185 -18.76 44.52 -9.62
C LYS A 185 -17.96 43.57 -10.55
N ALA A 186 -16.77 43.11 -10.16
CA ALA A 186 -15.83 42.46 -11.10
C ALA A 186 -15.56 40.95 -10.87
N VAL A 187 -16.21 40.30 -9.90
CA VAL A 187 -15.91 38.89 -9.54
C VAL A 187 -17.04 37.96 -10.01
N SER A 188 -16.78 37.11 -11.00
CA SER A 188 -17.71 36.07 -11.47
C SER A 188 -17.55 34.74 -10.70
N VAL A 189 -18.59 33.90 -10.67
CA VAL A 189 -18.60 32.58 -10.00
C VAL A 189 -17.46 31.67 -10.47
N SER A 190 -17.10 31.73 -11.75
CA SER A 190 -15.98 30.99 -12.35
C SER A 190 -14.60 31.39 -11.82
N VAL A 191 -14.44 32.62 -11.30
CA VAL A 191 -13.19 33.13 -10.73
C VAL A 191 -12.97 32.57 -9.33
N THR A 192 -14.03 32.41 -8.54
CA THR A 192 -13.98 31.80 -7.21
C THR A 192 -13.75 30.28 -7.27
N GLU A 193 -14.32 29.58 -8.25
CA GLU A 193 -14.11 28.14 -8.46
C GLU A 193 -12.69 27.84 -8.95
N ALA A 194 -12.19 28.59 -9.94
CA ALA A 194 -10.82 28.44 -10.44
C ALA A 194 -9.75 28.81 -9.40
N PHE A 195 -10.06 29.73 -8.48
CA PHE A 195 -9.18 30.07 -7.36
C PHE A 195 -9.16 28.95 -6.31
N GLY A 196 -10.31 28.34 -5.99
CA GLY A 196 -10.40 27.23 -5.03
C GLY A 196 -9.69 25.95 -5.49
N GLU A 197 -9.97 25.48 -6.71
CA GLU A 197 -9.34 24.27 -7.25
C GLU A 197 -7.83 24.44 -7.50
N GLY A 198 -7.42 25.60 -8.03
CA GLY A 198 -6.01 25.93 -8.26
C GLY A 198 -5.20 26.18 -6.99
N LEU A 199 -5.82 26.64 -5.89
CA LEU A 199 -5.16 26.74 -4.59
C LEU A 199 -4.92 25.35 -4.00
N CYS A 200 -5.93 24.48 -4.03
CA CYS A 200 -5.83 23.13 -3.49
C CYS A 200 -4.76 22.29 -4.21
N SER A 201 -4.69 22.37 -5.54
CA SER A 201 -3.62 21.70 -6.30
C SER A 201 -2.23 22.27 -5.98
N SER A 202 -2.13 23.59 -5.76
CA SER A 202 -0.85 24.23 -5.41
C SER A 202 -0.32 23.85 -4.02
N LEU A 203 -1.18 23.40 -3.09
CA LEU A 203 -0.77 22.89 -1.78
C LEU A 203 -0.17 21.48 -1.86
N THR A 204 -0.68 20.64 -2.78
CA THR A 204 -0.07 19.35 -3.10
C THR A 204 1.30 19.54 -3.77
N ASP A 205 1.41 20.48 -4.71
CA ASP A 205 2.67 20.82 -5.37
C ASP A 205 3.65 21.53 -4.41
N LEU A 206 3.13 22.18 -3.36
CA LEU A 206 3.93 22.90 -2.37
C LEU A 206 5.01 21.99 -1.76
N TRP A 207 4.68 20.72 -1.56
CA TRP A 207 5.59 19.75 -0.96
C TRP A 207 6.75 19.34 -1.89
N ASP A 208 6.50 19.26 -3.19
CA ASP A 208 7.54 18.96 -4.18
C ASP A 208 8.45 20.17 -4.43
N ASP A 209 7.88 21.37 -4.39
CA ASP A 209 8.62 22.63 -4.50
C ASP A 209 9.34 23.03 -3.18
N VAL A 210 8.90 22.54 -2.01
CA VAL A 210 9.66 22.62 -0.75
C VAL A 210 10.99 21.85 -0.85
N LYS A 211 10.99 20.67 -1.50
CA LYS A 211 12.23 19.96 -1.83
C LYS A 211 13.11 20.78 -2.78
N PHE A 212 12.51 21.56 -3.67
CA PHE A 212 13.25 22.47 -4.54
C PHE A 212 13.95 23.59 -3.77
N VAL A 213 13.31 24.23 -2.78
CA VAL A 213 13.97 25.23 -1.90
C VAL A 213 15.14 24.59 -1.14
N TYR A 214 14.95 23.38 -0.61
CA TYR A 214 16.03 22.60 0.01
C TYR A 214 17.19 22.36 -0.96
N ASN A 215 16.88 21.94 -2.19
CA ASN A 215 17.86 21.69 -3.25
C ASN A 215 18.65 22.95 -3.63
N VAL A 216 17.99 24.11 -3.70
CA VAL A 216 18.63 25.42 -3.93
C VAL A 216 19.60 25.76 -2.80
N ILE A 217 19.29 25.41 -1.55
CA ILE A 217 20.18 25.62 -0.40
C ILE A 217 21.37 24.65 -0.42
N SER A 218 21.14 23.38 -0.76
CA SER A 218 22.17 22.34 -0.75
C SER A 218 23.13 22.41 -1.94
N ASP A 219 22.65 22.87 -3.11
CA ASP A 219 23.47 23.05 -4.32
C ASP A 219 23.09 24.30 -5.13
N PRO A 220 23.36 25.50 -4.59
CA PRO A 220 22.89 26.75 -5.19
C PRO A 220 23.51 27.03 -6.57
N GLN A 221 24.67 26.45 -6.90
CA GLN A 221 25.27 26.62 -8.22
C GLN A 221 24.51 25.84 -9.29
N LYS A 222 24.10 24.59 -9.00
CA LYS A 222 23.33 23.76 -9.92
C LYS A 222 21.93 24.33 -10.13
N TYR A 223 21.19 24.51 -9.03
CA TYR A 223 19.79 24.93 -9.10
C TYR A 223 19.63 26.42 -9.40
N GLY A 224 20.60 27.26 -9.02
CA GLY A 224 20.62 28.67 -9.43
C GLY A 224 20.75 28.87 -10.94
N ARG A 225 21.51 28.01 -11.64
CA ARG A 225 21.58 28.01 -13.11
C ARG A 225 20.27 27.56 -13.74
N GLU A 226 19.66 26.49 -13.23
CA GLU A 226 18.37 25.99 -13.72
C GLU A 226 17.26 27.06 -13.60
N ILE A 227 17.25 27.82 -12.50
CA ILE A 227 16.33 28.96 -12.30
C ILE A 227 16.58 30.06 -13.33
N ALA A 228 17.85 30.41 -13.57
CA ALA A 228 18.22 31.46 -14.51
C ALA A 228 17.93 31.07 -15.97
N ASP A 229 18.20 29.82 -16.35
CA ASP A 229 17.93 29.29 -17.69
C ASP A 229 16.42 29.31 -17.97
N ASN A 230 15.60 28.92 -16.98
CA ASN A 230 14.13 28.98 -17.07
C ASN A 230 13.57 30.41 -17.11
N ALA A 231 14.26 31.38 -16.50
CA ALA A 231 13.86 32.79 -16.49
C ALA A 231 14.37 33.58 -17.72
N SER A 232 15.38 33.08 -18.42
CA SER A 232 16.14 33.80 -19.46
C SER A 232 15.27 34.43 -20.57
N SER A 233 14.18 33.75 -20.96
CA SER A 233 13.24 34.23 -21.98
C SER A 233 12.32 35.36 -21.50
N VAL A 234 12.10 35.49 -20.20
CA VAL A 234 11.20 36.49 -19.59
C VAL A 234 11.96 37.71 -19.10
N LEU A 235 13.18 37.53 -18.56
CA LEU A 235 13.95 38.61 -17.93
C LEU A 235 14.17 39.81 -18.87
N ASN A 236 14.34 39.57 -20.17
CA ASN A 236 14.52 40.60 -21.18
C ASN A 236 13.26 41.42 -21.50
N CYS A 237 12.09 40.97 -21.05
CA CYS A 237 10.79 41.62 -21.28
C CYS A 237 10.31 42.46 -20.08
N LEU A 238 10.98 42.36 -18.93
CA LEU A 238 10.61 43.04 -17.69
C LEU A 238 11.25 44.43 -17.63
N GLU A 239 10.43 45.48 -17.60
CA GLU A 239 10.92 46.86 -17.54
C GLU A 239 11.44 47.22 -16.13
N GLY A 240 12.60 47.88 -16.06
CA GLY A 240 13.10 48.53 -14.85
C GLY A 240 13.65 47.62 -13.74
N VAL A 241 14.08 46.39 -14.07
CA VAL A 241 14.63 45.46 -13.08
C VAL A 241 16.01 44.95 -13.52
N ASP A 242 17.04 45.28 -12.74
CA ASP A 242 18.38 44.73 -12.91
C ASP A 242 18.48 43.38 -12.18
N PHE A 243 18.56 42.30 -12.96
CA PHE A 243 18.79 40.95 -12.46
C PHE A 243 20.25 40.55 -12.67
N SER A 244 21.17 41.25 -12.01
CA SER A 244 22.54 40.74 -11.88
C SER A 244 22.51 39.44 -11.08
N MET A 245 23.01 38.35 -11.67
CA MET A 245 23.13 37.07 -10.98
C MET A 245 24.02 37.28 -9.74
N PRO A 246 23.49 37.06 -8.53
CA PRO A 246 24.23 37.36 -7.31
C PRO A 246 25.41 36.39 -7.12
N ASP A 247 26.44 36.83 -6.41
CA ASP A 247 27.56 35.98 -6.00
C ASP A 247 27.05 34.88 -5.04
N ILE A 248 26.97 33.66 -5.58
CA ILE A 248 26.46 32.47 -4.91
C ILE A 248 27.25 32.15 -3.64
N ASN A 249 28.53 32.53 -3.57
CA ASN A 249 29.37 32.29 -2.39
C ASN A 249 29.05 33.26 -1.24
N ALA A 250 28.67 34.50 -1.54
CA ALA A 250 28.19 35.46 -0.54
C ALA A 250 26.81 35.06 0.03
N ILE A 251 25.97 34.44 -0.81
CA ILE A 251 24.66 33.88 -0.41
C ILE A 251 24.82 32.71 0.58
N LEU A 252 25.75 31.79 0.32
CA LEU A 252 26.05 30.63 1.18
C LEU A 252 26.62 31.01 2.57
N GLY A 253 27.24 32.19 2.69
CA GLY A 253 27.81 32.68 3.95
C GLY A 253 26.74 33.14 4.95
N ASN A 254 25.72 33.86 4.48
CA ASN A 254 24.63 34.39 5.31
C ASN A 254 23.46 33.41 5.48
N SER A 255 23.39 32.33 4.68
CA SER A 255 22.25 31.40 4.65
C SER A 255 22.37 30.20 5.57
N LYS A 256 23.50 29.96 6.26
CA LYS A 256 23.68 28.75 7.10
C LYS A 256 22.71 28.67 8.28
N GLU A 257 22.39 29.80 8.88
CA GLU A 257 21.43 29.89 9.98
C GLU A 257 20.00 29.71 9.45
N MET A 258 19.66 30.39 8.36
CA MET A 258 18.36 30.26 7.69
C MET A 258 18.11 28.86 7.12
N ALA A 259 19.13 28.18 6.61
CA ALA A 259 19.07 26.81 6.14
C ALA A 259 18.78 25.83 7.28
N ARG A 260 19.30 26.09 8.48
CA ARG A 260 18.99 25.32 9.69
C ARG A 260 17.56 25.56 10.15
N ASP A 261 17.11 26.81 10.15
CA ASP A 261 15.74 27.19 10.52
C ASP A 261 14.71 26.58 9.56
N LEU A 262 15.00 26.59 8.25
CA LEU A 262 14.18 25.93 7.24
C LEU A 262 14.16 24.41 7.43
N MET A 263 15.30 23.78 7.72
CA MET A 263 15.34 22.34 8.00
C MET A 263 14.58 21.96 9.26
N ALA A 264 14.63 22.78 10.31
CA ALA A 264 13.83 22.57 11.51
C ALA A 264 12.33 22.72 11.20
N PHE A 265 11.95 23.78 10.47
CA PHE A 265 10.58 24.03 10.03
C PHE A 265 9.99 22.87 9.23
N PHE A 266 10.76 22.25 8.33
CA PHE A 266 10.29 21.12 7.53
C PHE A 266 10.05 19.82 8.31
N ASN A 267 10.44 19.78 9.58
CA ASN A 267 10.27 18.64 10.48
C ASN A 267 9.26 18.96 11.59
N ASP A 268 8.37 19.94 11.37
CA ASP A 268 7.37 20.40 12.32
C ASP A 268 6.05 20.69 11.59
N GLU A 269 5.16 19.72 11.64
CA GLU A 269 3.90 19.69 10.90
C GLU A 269 2.92 20.77 11.36
N ALA A 270 2.90 21.11 12.66
CA ALA A 270 2.07 22.18 13.19
C ALA A 270 2.54 23.57 12.73
N SER A 271 3.86 23.78 12.69
CA SER A 271 4.46 24.98 12.09
C SER A 271 4.11 25.09 10.60
N ILE A 272 4.27 24.00 9.84
CA ILE A 272 3.95 23.97 8.41
C ILE A 272 2.47 24.25 8.19
N TYR A 273 1.58 23.68 8.99
CA TYR A 273 0.15 23.90 8.89
C TYR A 273 -0.23 25.36 9.17
N LEU A 274 0.25 25.95 10.27
CA LEU A 274 0.04 27.37 10.58
C LEU A 274 0.58 28.28 9.49
N PHE A 275 1.78 27.99 8.99
CA PHE A 275 2.42 28.74 7.91
C PHE A 275 1.60 28.68 6.62
N ALA A 276 1.18 27.49 6.21
CA ALA A 276 0.39 27.28 5.01
C ALA A 276 -0.96 28.01 5.11
N ARG A 277 -1.66 27.91 6.25
CA ARG A 277 -2.92 28.63 6.51
C ARG A 277 -2.72 30.15 6.47
N ALA A 278 -1.65 30.66 7.08
CA ALA A 278 -1.35 32.09 7.08
C ALA A 278 -1.07 32.62 5.67
N ILE A 279 -0.31 31.87 4.86
CA ILE A 279 -0.03 32.23 3.47
C ILE A 279 -1.29 32.19 2.61
N MET A 280 -2.12 31.15 2.75
CA MET A 280 -3.39 31.03 2.03
C MET A 280 -4.33 32.18 2.37
N LEU A 281 -4.47 32.48 3.66
CA LEU A 281 -5.30 33.58 4.12
C LEU A 281 -4.76 34.91 3.60
N ARG A 282 -3.44 35.11 3.62
CA ARG A 282 -2.80 36.31 3.07
C ARG A 282 -3.07 36.50 1.58
N LEU A 283 -3.01 35.42 0.78
CA LEU A 283 -3.33 35.44 -0.65
C LEU A 283 -4.78 35.82 -0.90
N ARG A 284 -5.70 35.29 -0.10
CA ARG A 284 -7.13 35.55 -0.21
C ARG A 284 -7.51 36.99 0.13
N MET A 285 -6.70 37.70 0.90
CA MET A 285 -6.94 39.11 1.24
C MET A 285 -6.71 40.07 0.07
N TYR A 286 -5.90 39.69 -0.93
CA TYR A 286 -5.63 40.53 -2.10
C TYR A 286 -6.84 40.58 -3.06
N PRO A 287 -7.24 41.77 -3.55
CA PRO A 287 -8.34 41.91 -4.51
C PRO A 287 -7.89 41.53 -5.93
N LEU A 288 -7.65 40.23 -6.16
CA LEU A 288 -7.04 39.69 -7.38
C LEU A 288 -7.95 39.71 -8.63
N GLY A 289 -9.17 40.25 -8.56
CA GLY A 289 -10.19 40.12 -9.62
C GLY A 289 -9.69 40.50 -11.02
N ASN A 290 -8.96 41.61 -11.15
CA ASN A 290 -8.38 42.02 -12.43
C ASN A 290 -7.17 41.17 -12.85
N LEU A 291 -6.38 40.66 -11.90
CA LEU A 291 -5.23 39.81 -12.14
C LEU A 291 -5.66 38.44 -12.67
N ILE A 292 -6.68 37.84 -12.04
CA ILE A 292 -7.18 36.49 -12.36
C ILE A 292 -7.67 36.42 -13.82
N ALA A 293 -8.35 37.47 -14.28
CA ALA A 293 -8.77 37.57 -15.68
C ALA A 293 -7.59 37.53 -16.67
N MET A 294 -6.43 38.11 -16.32
CA MET A 294 -5.23 38.12 -17.15
C MET A 294 -4.49 36.77 -17.16
N ILE A 295 -4.54 36.03 -16.03
CA ILE A 295 -3.73 34.82 -15.80
C ILE A 295 -4.53 33.51 -15.82
N ALA A 296 -5.80 33.56 -16.22
CA ALA A 296 -6.66 32.38 -16.37
C ALA A 296 -5.93 31.25 -17.13
N GLY A 297 -5.90 30.05 -16.53
CA GLY A 297 -5.22 28.85 -17.04
C GLY A 297 -3.80 28.60 -16.51
N ILE A 298 -3.17 29.56 -15.82
CA ILE A 298 -1.83 29.38 -15.21
C ILE A 298 -1.74 29.93 -13.77
N ILE A 299 -2.90 30.14 -13.14
CA ILE A 299 -2.99 30.76 -11.82
C ILE A 299 -2.24 29.95 -10.75
N GLY A 300 -2.26 28.61 -10.85
CA GLY A 300 -1.51 27.72 -9.95
C GLY A 300 0.00 27.94 -10.00
N ASP A 301 0.59 28.02 -11.21
CA ASP A 301 2.02 28.27 -11.42
C ASP A 301 2.49 29.62 -10.85
N ILE A 302 1.61 30.63 -10.94
CA ILE A 302 1.89 31.98 -10.44
C ILE A 302 1.78 32.02 -8.91
N LEU A 303 0.73 31.44 -8.34
CA LEU A 303 0.53 31.40 -6.90
C LEU A 303 1.64 30.60 -6.21
N SER A 304 2.03 29.44 -6.75
CA SER A 304 3.20 28.70 -6.26
C SER A 304 4.46 29.56 -6.37
N GLY A 305 4.69 30.21 -7.52
CA GLY A 305 5.77 31.16 -7.74
C GLY A 305 5.93 32.22 -6.63
N ILE A 306 4.83 32.82 -6.19
CA ILE A 306 4.82 33.86 -5.14
C ILE A 306 5.17 33.24 -3.78
N ILE A 307 4.56 32.12 -3.41
CA ILE A 307 4.81 31.44 -2.13
C ILE A 307 6.27 31.02 -2.02
N PHE A 308 6.81 30.42 -3.08
CA PHE A 308 8.21 29.98 -3.12
C PHE A 308 9.20 31.13 -3.25
N GLY A 309 8.87 32.16 -4.02
CA GLY A 309 9.64 33.39 -4.03
C GLY A 309 9.75 33.98 -2.61
N ALA A 310 8.68 33.92 -1.81
CA ALA A 310 8.72 34.44 -0.44
C ALA A 310 9.64 33.60 0.46
N LEU A 311 9.57 32.27 0.38
CA LEU A 311 10.49 31.37 1.08
C LEU A 311 11.95 31.55 0.62
N LEU A 312 12.21 31.61 -0.69
CA LEU A 312 13.54 31.83 -1.25
C LEU A 312 14.11 33.20 -0.86
N SER A 313 13.26 34.17 -0.57
CA SER A 313 13.72 35.51 -0.15
C SER A 313 14.42 35.51 1.20
N LEU A 314 14.12 34.53 2.06
CA LEU A 314 14.81 34.30 3.32
C LEU A 314 16.28 33.89 3.10
N VAL A 315 16.56 33.20 2.00
CA VAL A 315 17.88 32.69 1.64
C VAL A 315 18.61 33.71 0.77
N ALA A 316 17.97 34.19 -0.30
CA ALA A 316 18.51 35.18 -1.22
C ALA A 316 17.40 35.92 -1.99
N ALA A 317 17.19 37.20 -1.66
CA ALA A 317 16.21 38.06 -2.32
C ALA A 317 16.32 38.14 -3.87
N PRO A 318 17.52 38.14 -4.48
CA PRO A 318 17.62 38.12 -5.95
C PRO A 318 17.19 36.77 -6.55
N VAL A 319 17.48 35.65 -5.89
CA VAL A 319 17.08 34.30 -6.36
C VAL A 319 15.56 34.16 -6.35
N ALA A 320 14.90 34.67 -5.31
CA ALA A 320 13.45 34.74 -5.23
C ALA A 320 12.82 35.51 -6.41
N ALA A 321 13.42 36.64 -6.79
CA ALA A 321 12.92 37.47 -7.88
C ALA A 321 13.10 36.78 -9.25
N VAL A 322 14.24 36.11 -9.48
CA VAL A 322 14.48 35.37 -10.73
C VAL A 322 13.57 34.14 -10.83
N PHE A 323 13.36 33.41 -9.73
CA PHE A 323 12.42 32.29 -9.68
C PHE A 323 10.98 32.74 -9.94
N LEU A 324 10.55 33.85 -9.33
CA LEU A 324 9.23 34.42 -9.59
C LEU A 324 9.07 34.81 -11.08
N ALA A 325 10.13 35.33 -11.70
CA ALA A 325 10.11 35.71 -13.12
C ALA A 325 10.00 34.48 -14.04
N SER A 326 10.60 33.33 -13.70
CA SER A 326 10.52 32.13 -14.54
C SER A 326 9.08 31.62 -14.72
N LYS A 327 8.22 31.80 -13.71
CA LYS A 327 6.80 31.39 -13.76
C LYS A 327 5.96 32.19 -14.77
N LEU A 328 6.46 33.33 -15.25
CA LEU A 328 5.79 34.14 -16.27
C LEU A 328 6.05 33.66 -17.71
N GLY A 329 6.88 32.63 -17.92
CA GLY A 329 7.26 32.17 -19.27
C GLY A 329 6.07 31.86 -20.18
N LYS A 330 5.01 31.24 -19.63
CA LYS A 330 3.79 30.91 -20.38
C LYS A 330 2.98 32.14 -20.81
N LEU A 331 3.14 33.29 -20.13
CA LEU A 331 2.46 34.55 -20.47
C LEU A 331 3.14 35.32 -21.60
N LEU A 332 4.35 34.94 -22.02
CA LEU A 332 5.00 35.55 -23.18
C LEU A 332 4.11 35.43 -24.43
N SER A 333 3.37 34.32 -24.55
CA SER A 333 2.39 34.10 -25.62
C SER A 333 1.24 35.13 -25.64
N LYS A 334 0.94 35.78 -24.50
CA LYS A 334 -0.12 36.79 -24.33
C LYS A 334 0.38 38.24 -24.48
N GLY A 335 1.68 38.45 -24.68
CA GLY A 335 2.30 39.75 -24.95
C GLY A 335 2.92 40.46 -23.72
N THR A 336 3.93 41.29 -23.96
CA THR A 336 4.80 41.90 -22.92
C THR A 336 4.07 42.83 -21.95
N LYS A 337 3.01 43.53 -22.40
CA LYS A 337 2.19 44.39 -21.53
C LYS A 337 1.47 43.58 -20.44
N VAL A 338 0.99 42.38 -20.77
CA VAL A 338 0.35 41.48 -19.80
C VAL A 338 1.39 40.93 -18.83
N VAL A 339 2.56 40.53 -19.35
CA VAL A 339 3.69 40.06 -18.52
C VAL A 339 4.12 41.12 -17.50
N ASN A 340 4.29 42.38 -17.91
CA ASN A 340 4.68 43.48 -17.01
C ASN A 340 3.61 43.82 -15.97
N ALA A 341 2.33 43.80 -16.36
CA ALA A 341 1.22 44.04 -15.42
C ALA A 341 1.13 42.94 -14.36
N VAL A 342 1.27 41.68 -14.77
CA VAL A 342 1.25 40.51 -13.86
C VAL A 342 2.49 40.49 -12.98
N TRP A 343 3.68 40.77 -13.53
CA TRP A 343 4.93 40.88 -12.77
C TRP A 343 4.83 41.92 -11.65
N LYS A 344 4.31 43.11 -11.94
CA LYS A 344 4.14 44.17 -10.93
C LYS A 344 3.27 43.71 -9.77
N ALA A 345 2.13 43.09 -10.07
CA ALA A 345 1.23 42.57 -9.05
C ALA A 345 1.85 41.41 -8.25
N MET A 346 2.51 40.46 -8.92
CA MET A 346 3.21 39.36 -8.25
C MET A 346 4.31 39.87 -7.31
N LYS A 347 5.04 40.92 -7.69
CA LYS A 347 6.08 41.53 -6.87
C LYS A 347 5.50 42.20 -5.63
N GLU A 348 4.40 42.94 -5.75
CA GLU A 348 3.71 43.58 -4.62
C GLU A 348 3.19 42.52 -3.61
N ILE A 349 2.65 41.40 -4.11
CA ILE A 349 2.20 40.28 -3.26
C ILE A 349 3.40 39.59 -2.61
N LEU A 350 4.45 39.30 -3.39
CA LEU A 350 5.68 38.68 -2.92
C LEU A 350 6.28 39.51 -1.78
N ASP A 351 6.47 40.81 -1.95
CA ASP A 351 7.09 41.68 -0.95
C ASP A 351 6.30 41.71 0.36
N SER A 352 4.96 41.66 0.31
CA SER A 352 4.16 41.51 1.52
C SER A 352 4.28 40.12 2.15
N MET A 353 4.40 39.06 1.36
CA MET A 353 4.63 37.72 1.89
C MET A 353 5.98 37.60 2.58
N LYS A 354 7.04 38.24 2.06
CA LYS A 354 8.36 38.23 2.68
C LYS A 354 8.31 38.69 4.14
N ALA A 355 7.53 39.74 4.43
CA ALA A 355 7.37 40.25 5.79
C ALA A 355 6.64 39.25 6.71
N LEU A 356 5.58 38.60 6.21
CA LEU A 356 4.85 37.56 6.94
C LEU A 356 5.76 36.35 7.25
N VAL A 357 6.51 35.90 6.25
CA VAL A 357 7.46 34.79 6.36
C VAL A 357 8.60 35.16 7.34
N ALA A 358 9.16 36.36 7.24
CA ALA A 358 10.22 36.83 8.13
C ALA A 358 9.78 36.89 9.60
N ASP A 359 8.55 37.35 9.87
CA ASP A 359 7.98 37.37 11.22
C ASP A 359 7.72 35.97 11.75
N PHE A 360 7.20 35.07 10.92
CA PHE A 360 6.95 33.68 11.30
C PHE A 360 8.24 33.00 11.76
N PHE A 361 9.31 33.07 10.96
CA PHE A 361 10.62 32.54 11.32
C PHE A 361 11.30 33.36 12.43
N GLY A 362 10.95 34.64 12.60
CA GLY A 362 11.35 35.45 13.76
C GLY A 362 10.71 34.95 15.06
N GLY A 363 9.42 34.57 15.02
CA GLY A 363 8.67 33.99 16.13
C GLY A 363 9.16 32.60 16.52
N ILE A 364 9.47 31.75 15.54
CA ILE A 364 10.12 30.44 15.80
C ILE A 364 11.47 30.64 16.51
N ARG A 365 12.27 31.62 16.08
CA ARG A 365 13.57 31.93 16.69
C ARG A 365 13.45 32.51 18.10
N SER A 366 12.43 33.33 18.38
CA SER A 366 12.23 33.87 19.73
C SER A 366 11.71 32.83 20.73
N LEU A 367 11.05 31.78 20.25
CA LEU A 367 10.63 30.62 21.06
C LEU A 367 11.77 29.61 21.28
N ASN A 368 12.82 29.65 20.47
CA ASN A 368 13.99 28.76 20.54
C ASN A 368 15.20 29.44 21.20
N HIS A 369 15.50 29.12 22.45
CA HIS A 369 16.73 29.60 23.10
C HIS A 369 17.90 28.60 23.15
N SER A 370 17.71 27.35 22.75
CA SER A 370 18.81 26.36 22.82
C SER A 370 18.65 25.20 21.85
N ARG A 371 19.15 25.33 20.61
CA ARG A 371 19.45 24.16 19.78
C ARG A 371 20.78 24.31 19.05
N HIS A 372 21.76 23.52 19.48
CA HIS A 372 22.88 23.12 18.63
C HIS A 372 22.37 21.96 17.75
N SER A 373 22.27 22.18 16.44
CA SER A 373 21.95 21.10 15.51
C SER A 373 23.16 20.15 15.41
N ASN A 374 22.95 18.85 15.70
CA ASN A 374 23.96 17.80 15.48
C ASN A 374 24.10 17.41 14.00
N SER A 375 23.46 18.13 13.08
CA SER A 375 23.68 18.00 11.64
C SER A 375 25.01 18.65 11.26
N ARG A 376 26.07 17.83 11.13
CA ARG A 376 27.31 18.25 10.48
C ARG A 376 26.99 18.53 9.01
N LEU A 377 27.14 19.79 8.58
CA LEU A 377 27.31 20.12 7.16
C LEU A 377 28.70 19.63 6.74
N GLY A 378 28.79 18.34 6.38
CA GLY A 378 29.97 17.78 5.71
C GLY A 378 30.05 18.30 4.27
N ALA A 379 31.27 18.35 3.72
CA ALA A 379 31.51 18.74 2.32
C ALA A 379 30.98 17.72 1.30
N ASP A 380 30.44 16.60 1.79
CA ASP A 380 30.01 15.44 1.02
C ASP A 380 28.47 15.46 1.06
N LYS A 381 27.90 15.95 -0.04
CA LYS A 381 26.55 16.52 -0.21
C LYS A 381 25.35 15.53 -0.07
N GLU A 382 25.33 14.59 0.86
CA GLU A 382 24.08 13.91 1.24
C GLU A 382 24.02 13.61 2.74
N THR A 383 23.22 14.40 3.46
CA THR A 383 22.73 14.04 4.80
C THR A 383 21.23 13.81 4.70
N HIS A 384 20.80 12.57 4.96
CA HIS A 384 19.40 12.16 4.94
C HIS A 384 18.56 12.89 6.01
N VAL A 385 17.60 13.69 5.57
CA VAL A 385 16.48 14.17 6.37
C VAL A 385 15.42 13.04 6.43
N GLY A 386 14.96 12.67 7.64
CA GLY A 386 13.80 11.77 7.84
C GLY A 386 14.06 10.25 7.88
N SER A 387 15.22 9.77 8.36
CA SER A 387 15.50 8.32 8.33
C SER A 387 14.87 7.46 9.45
N ASN A 388 14.09 7.99 10.40
CA ASN A 388 13.41 7.21 11.46
C ASN A 388 11.90 7.60 11.46
N LYS A 389 10.94 6.74 11.05
CA LYS A 389 10.14 5.77 11.87
C LYS A 389 9.36 6.52 12.97
N HIS A 390 8.03 6.60 13.10
CA HIS A 390 6.85 5.83 12.63
C HIS A 390 5.57 6.46 13.24
N THR A 391 4.48 6.64 12.48
CA THR A 391 3.11 6.67 13.07
C THR A 391 2.16 5.82 12.23
N GLU A 392 1.69 4.70 12.79
CA GLU A 392 0.52 3.96 12.30
C GLU A 392 -0.61 4.24 13.29
N MET A 393 -1.67 4.92 12.84
CA MET A 393 -2.90 5.11 13.60
C MET A 393 -3.74 3.82 13.43
N GLU A 394 -3.76 2.98 14.47
CA GLU A 394 -4.49 1.70 14.47
C GLU A 394 -5.95 1.92 14.92
N GLY A 395 -6.91 1.53 14.08
CA GLY A 395 -8.32 1.49 14.46
C GLY A 395 -8.65 0.25 15.30
N GLU A 396 -9.60 0.36 16.23
CA GLU A 396 -10.15 -0.82 16.90
C GLU A 396 -10.72 -1.81 15.87
N ARG A 397 -10.53 -3.10 16.12
CA ARG A 397 -11.03 -4.20 15.27
C ARG A 397 -11.61 -5.30 16.13
N LYS A 398 -12.63 -5.99 15.62
CA LYS A 398 -13.12 -7.23 16.24
C LYS A 398 -12.25 -8.39 15.80
N THR A 399 -11.92 -9.31 16.70
CA THR A 399 -11.03 -10.43 16.40
C THR A 399 -11.64 -11.75 16.84
N ASP A 400 -11.60 -12.73 15.95
CA ASP A 400 -11.81 -14.14 16.23
C ASP A 400 -10.49 -14.87 15.90
N ASN A 401 -10.01 -15.76 16.76
CA ASN A 401 -8.75 -16.50 16.54
C ASN A 401 -9.01 -18.01 16.44
N SER A 402 -9.98 -18.41 15.62
CA SER A 402 -10.28 -19.81 15.31
C SER A 402 -9.64 -20.26 13.98
N ALA A 403 -9.22 -21.52 13.91
CA ALA A 403 -8.75 -22.09 12.67
C ALA A 403 -9.94 -22.32 11.73
N SER A 404 -9.71 -22.19 10.43
CA SER A 404 -10.68 -22.65 9.45
C SER A 404 -10.86 -24.16 9.59
N THR A 405 -12.07 -24.65 9.35
CA THR A 405 -12.38 -26.08 9.46
C THR A 405 -12.78 -26.69 8.13
N ASP A 406 -12.45 -27.96 7.96
CA ASP A 406 -12.86 -28.77 6.82
C ASP A 406 -14.30 -29.30 6.98
N GLY A 407 -14.77 -30.12 6.02
CA GLY A 407 -16.12 -30.70 6.05
C GLY A 407 -16.37 -31.69 7.19
N ASN A 408 -15.32 -32.10 7.91
CA ASN A 408 -15.36 -32.94 9.10
C ASN A 408 -15.17 -32.14 10.40
N ASP A 409 -15.34 -30.81 10.32
CA ASP A 409 -15.15 -29.87 11.43
C ASP A 409 -13.75 -29.96 12.07
N GLN A 410 -12.75 -30.45 11.33
CA GLN A 410 -11.36 -30.51 11.78
C GLN A 410 -10.61 -29.25 11.33
N PRO A 411 -9.66 -28.74 12.14
CA PRO A 411 -8.78 -27.65 11.73
C PRO A 411 -8.09 -27.98 10.40
N ALA A 412 -8.12 -27.06 9.45
CA ALA A 412 -7.54 -27.24 8.13
C ALA A 412 -7.01 -25.92 7.57
N GLN A 413 -6.06 -26.02 6.64
CA GLN A 413 -5.52 -24.88 5.90
C GLN A 413 -6.05 -24.88 4.46
N GLY A 414 -6.00 -23.71 3.81
CA GLY A 414 -6.21 -23.60 2.36
C GLY A 414 -5.26 -24.53 1.61
N THR A 415 -5.66 -24.97 0.42
CA THR A 415 -4.94 -25.99 -0.37
C THR A 415 -3.49 -25.61 -0.62
N VAL A 416 -3.23 -24.34 -0.94
CA VAL A 416 -1.87 -23.82 -1.19
C VAL A 416 -1.02 -23.76 0.09
N CYS A 417 -1.66 -23.64 1.26
CA CYS A 417 -0.98 -23.59 2.56
C CYS A 417 -0.88 -24.95 3.25
N THR A 418 -1.53 -25.99 2.71
CA THR A 418 -1.51 -27.33 3.30
C THR A 418 -0.29 -28.08 2.80
N GLU A 419 0.51 -28.60 3.72
CA GLU A 419 1.72 -29.32 3.38
C GLU A 419 1.39 -30.65 2.68
N ALA A 420 2.10 -30.88 1.59
CA ALA A 420 1.91 -32.02 0.71
C ALA A 420 3.28 -32.47 0.19
N ASN A 421 3.47 -33.77 -0.03
CA ASN A 421 4.78 -34.32 -0.41
C ASN A 421 4.99 -34.44 -1.93
N GLY A 422 4.56 -33.42 -2.67
CA GLY A 422 4.56 -33.42 -4.14
C GLY A 422 3.45 -34.27 -4.76
N CYS A 423 2.54 -34.80 -3.95
CA CYS A 423 1.25 -35.36 -4.36
C CYS A 423 0.12 -34.56 -3.71
N PRO A 424 -1.08 -34.54 -4.30
CA PRO A 424 -2.24 -33.84 -3.75
C PRO A 424 -2.82 -34.48 -2.47
N VAL A 425 -2.04 -35.23 -1.67
CA VAL A 425 -2.47 -35.77 -0.38
C VAL A 425 -2.00 -34.84 0.73
N SER A 426 -2.93 -34.39 1.57
CA SER A 426 -2.67 -33.57 2.76
C SER A 426 -1.84 -34.34 3.79
N MET A 427 -0.69 -33.82 4.21
CA MET A 427 0.13 -34.43 5.28
C MET A 427 -0.47 -34.23 6.69
N VAL A 428 -1.62 -33.57 6.81
CA VAL A 428 -2.32 -33.32 8.07
C VAL A 428 -3.29 -34.47 8.39
N ASN A 429 -4.21 -34.75 7.47
CA ASN A 429 -5.35 -35.64 7.68
C ASN A 429 -5.46 -36.74 6.61
N GLY A 430 -4.62 -36.69 5.55
CA GLY A 430 -4.60 -37.65 4.46
C GLY A 430 -5.70 -37.48 3.43
N GLU A 431 -6.44 -36.37 3.44
CA GLU A 431 -7.41 -36.08 2.38
C GLU A 431 -6.73 -35.74 1.05
N GLU A 432 -7.45 -35.91 -0.06
CA GLU A 432 -7.03 -35.38 -1.36
C GLU A 432 -7.37 -33.89 -1.46
N LEU A 433 -6.40 -33.08 -1.89
CA LEU A 433 -6.47 -31.66 -2.16
C LEU A 433 -6.07 -31.39 -3.61
N LEU A 434 -7.06 -31.40 -4.50
CA LEU A 434 -6.83 -31.24 -5.93
C LEU A 434 -7.43 -29.93 -6.45
N ARG A 435 -6.58 -28.93 -6.70
CA ARG A 435 -6.96 -27.67 -7.36
C ARG A 435 -6.49 -27.68 -8.81
N LEU A 436 -7.39 -27.43 -9.75
CA LEU A 436 -7.12 -27.40 -11.19
C LEU A 436 -7.62 -26.11 -11.83
N GLU A 437 -6.73 -25.38 -12.49
CA GLU A 437 -7.07 -24.17 -13.24
C GLU A 437 -7.68 -24.52 -14.59
N ASP A 438 -8.95 -24.14 -14.77
CA ASP A 438 -9.72 -24.48 -15.96
C ASP A 438 -9.68 -23.34 -16.99
N THR A 439 -9.71 -22.09 -16.53
CA THR A 439 -9.57 -20.90 -17.40
C THR A 439 -9.25 -19.63 -16.62
N THR A 440 -8.96 -18.55 -17.33
CA THR A 440 -8.81 -17.20 -16.78
C THR A 440 -9.72 -16.21 -17.48
N LEU A 441 -10.28 -15.27 -16.71
CA LEU A 441 -10.85 -14.05 -17.22
C LEU A 441 -9.71 -13.04 -17.41
N PRO A 442 -9.33 -12.69 -18.65
CA PRO A 442 -8.25 -11.73 -18.89
C PRO A 442 -8.66 -10.33 -18.43
N GLY A 443 -7.71 -9.52 -18.01
CA GLY A 443 -7.89 -8.13 -17.61
C GLY A 443 -6.60 -7.56 -17.04
N ILE A 444 -6.62 -6.30 -16.61
CA ILE A 444 -5.46 -5.67 -15.93
C ILE A 444 -5.05 -6.50 -14.72
N CYS A 445 -6.03 -7.02 -13.98
CA CYS A 445 -5.86 -8.12 -13.04
C CYS A 445 -6.65 -9.33 -13.55
N SER A 446 -5.98 -10.45 -13.82
CA SER A 446 -6.66 -11.68 -14.23
C SER A 446 -7.38 -12.34 -13.05
N PHE A 447 -8.52 -12.97 -13.33
CA PHE A 447 -9.23 -13.82 -12.38
C PHE A 447 -9.16 -15.27 -12.87
N SER A 448 -8.66 -16.17 -12.02
CA SER A 448 -8.55 -17.59 -12.35
C SER A 448 -9.77 -18.37 -11.88
N PHE A 449 -10.36 -19.11 -12.80
CA PHE A 449 -11.43 -20.05 -12.51
C PHE A 449 -10.82 -21.44 -12.32
N PHE A 450 -10.92 -21.94 -11.10
CA PHE A 450 -10.48 -23.27 -10.71
C PHE A 450 -11.69 -24.15 -10.45
N ARG A 451 -11.53 -25.43 -10.73
CA ARG A 451 -12.29 -26.48 -10.06
C ARG A 451 -11.41 -27.08 -8.97
N GLN A 452 -12.03 -27.43 -7.86
CA GLN A 452 -11.32 -27.95 -6.69
C GLN A 452 -12.04 -29.17 -6.15
N TYR A 453 -11.29 -30.21 -5.82
CA TYR A 453 -11.77 -31.39 -5.13
C TYR A 453 -11.10 -31.49 -3.77
N ARG A 454 -11.91 -31.74 -2.74
CA ARG A 454 -11.44 -31.95 -1.37
C ARG A 454 -12.05 -33.23 -0.79
N GLY A 455 -11.20 -34.15 -0.31
CA GLY A 455 -11.62 -35.43 0.26
C GLY A 455 -12.51 -35.28 1.49
N SER A 456 -12.28 -34.27 2.33
CA SER A 456 -13.17 -33.97 3.47
C SER A 456 -14.54 -33.44 3.05
N ALA A 457 -14.74 -33.07 1.78
CA ALA A 457 -15.96 -32.46 1.27
C ALA A 457 -16.80 -33.42 0.42
N VAL A 458 -16.50 -34.72 0.40
CA VAL A 458 -17.19 -35.74 -0.42
C VAL A 458 -18.67 -35.96 -0.09
N GLU A 459 -19.16 -35.37 0.99
CA GLU A 459 -20.58 -35.32 1.37
C GLU A 459 -21.25 -34.00 0.97
N CYS A 460 -20.48 -33.01 0.52
CA CYS A 460 -20.96 -31.72 0.04
C CYS A 460 -21.23 -31.80 -1.47
N GLU A 461 -22.49 -31.64 -1.86
CA GLU A 461 -22.89 -31.59 -3.27
C GLU A 461 -22.71 -30.17 -3.86
N SER A 462 -22.16 -30.09 -5.07
CA SER A 462 -22.13 -28.86 -5.87
C SER A 462 -22.64 -29.06 -7.29
N VAL A 463 -22.60 -27.99 -8.09
CA VAL A 463 -22.86 -28.04 -9.54
C VAL A 463 -21.85 -28.88 -10.32
N LEU A 464 -20.71 -29.25 -9.71
CA LEU A 464 -19.72 -30.18 -10.24
C LEU A 464 -19.83 -31.59 -9.60
N GLY A 465 -20.83 -31.85 -8.76
CA GLY A 465 -20.96 -33.11 -8.02
C GLY A 465 -20.37 -33.04 -6.60
N TYR A 466 -20.20 -34.19 -5.97
CA TYR A 466 -19.78 -34.34 -4.58
C TYR A 466 -18.27 -34.16 -4.40
N GLY A 467 -17.87 -33.41 -3.36
CA GLY A 467 -16.45 -33.10 -3.09
C GLY A 467 -15.84 -32.05 -4.00
N TRP A 468 -16.50 -31.72 -5.11
CA TRP A 468 -16.07 -30.70 -6.06
C TRP A 468 -16.67 -29.32 -5.73
N SER A 469 -15.92 -28.27 -6.05
CA SER A 469 -16.32 -26.87 -5.98
C SER A 469 -15.61 -26.06 -7.07
N HIS A 470 -15.97 -24.77 -7.23
CA HIS A 470 -15.28 -23.87 -8.15
C HIS A 470 -15.15 -22.43 -7.60
N SER A 471 -14.27 -21.59 -8.17
CA SER A 471 -13.90 -20.27 -7.63
C SER A 471 -15.05 -19.31 -7.29
N LEU A 472 -16.21 -19.47 -7.94
CA LEU A 472 -17.39 -18.61 -7.75
C LEU A 472 -18.42 -19.20 -6.78
N GLN A 473 -18.19 -20.40 -6.27
CA GLN A 473 -19.03 -21.04 -5.27
C GLN A 473 -18.61 -20.58 -3.88
N GLN A 474 -19.40 -19.70 -3.29
CA GLN A 474 -19.15 -19.07 -1.99
C GLN A 474 -20.48 -19.09 -1.22
N ASP A 475 -20.47 -19.49 0.05
CA ASP A 475 -21.64 -19.41 0.92
C ASP A 475 -21.31 -18.58 2.15
N VAL A 476 -22.05 -17.48 2.32
CA VAL A 476 -21.83 -16.51 3.39
C VAL A 476 -23.11 -16.41 4.20
N ARG A 477 -23.03 -16.71 5.49
CA ARG A 477 -24.17 -16.69 6.41
C ARG A 477 -23.91 -15.73 7.56
N PHE A 478 -24.95 -15.02 7.97
CA PHE A 478 -24.92 -14.06 9.07
C PHE A 478 -25.66 -14.67 10.25
N VAL A 479 -24.93 -15.04 11.31
CA VAL A 479 -25.46 -15.78 12.47
C VAL A 479 -24.90 -15.17 13.75
N ASP A 480 -25.77 -14.76 14.67
CA ASP A 480 -25.42 -14.35 16.04
C ASP A 480 -24.20 -13.42 16.16
N GLY A 481 -24.17 -12.34 15.37
CA GLY A 481 -23.07 -11.36 15.39
C GLY A 481 -21.77 -11.85 14.74
N HIS A 482 -21.83 -12.93 13.96
CA HIS A 482 -20.73 -13.49 13.20
C HIS A 482 -21.12 -13.69 11.73
N ILE A 483 -20.09 -13.74 10.89
CA ILE A 483 -20.16 -14.17 9.50
C ILE A 483 -19.51 -15.55 9.45
N ILE A 484 -20.28 -16.55 9.02
CA ILE A 484 -19.78 -17.89 8.72
C ILE A 484 -19.59 -17.97 7.22
N TRP A 485 -18.33 -18.06 6.79
CA TRP A 485 -17.96 -18.11 5.38
C TRP A 485 -17.45 -19.50 5.02
N LEU A 486 -18.24 -20.23 4.24
CA LEU A 486 -17.80 -21.42 3.53
C LEU A 486 -17.27 -20.99 2.16
N ASP A 487 -15.95 -21.09 1.98
CA ASP A 487 -15.30 -20.64 0.76
C ASP A 487 -15.33 -21.68 -0.36
N HIS A 488 -14.85 -21.29 -1.55
CA HIS A 488 -14.70 -22.18 -2.69
C HIS A 488 -13.75 -23.36 -2.46
N GLU A 489 -12.99 -23.39 -1.37
CA GLU A 489 -12.13 -24.52 -0.99
C GLU A 489 -12.86 -25.54 -0.10
N ASN A 490 -14.14 -25.31 0.17
CA ASN A 490 -14.96 -26.01 1.17
C ASN A 490 -14.40 -25.89 2.60
N LEU A 491 -13.74 -24.77 2.91
CA LEU A 491 -13.32 -24.44 4.26
C LEU A 491 -14.29 -23.45 4.90
N THR A 492 -14.66 -23.71 6.16
CA THR A 492 -15.49 -22.80 6.94
C THR A 492 -14.61 -21.92 7.80
N THR A 493 -14.78 -20.59 7.68
CA THR A 493 -14.09 -19.60 8.49
C THR A 493 -15.11 -18.70 9.19
N THR A 494 -14.93 -18.53 10.50
CA THR A 494 -15.76 -17.63 11.31
C THR A 494 -15.10 -16.26 11.41
N LEU A 495 -15.87 -15.21 11.12
CA LEU A 495 -15.44 -13.82 11.22
C LEU A 495 -16.42 -13.05 12.12
N PRO A 496 -15.93 -12.14 12.98
CA PRO A 496 -16.83 -11.29 13.75
C PRO A 496 -17.53 -10.27 12.83
N LEU A 497 -18.82 -10.01 13.06
CA LEU A 497 -19.60 -9.09 12.24
C LEU A 497 -19.16 -7.62 12.50
N PRO A 498 -18.67 -6.88 11.49
CA PRO A 498 -18.33 -5.48 11.65
C PRO A 498 -19.60 -4.62 11.79
N ASP A 499 -19.46 -3.44 12.40
CA ASP A 499 -20.53 -2.46 12.53
C ASP A 499 -20.02 -1.03 12.31
N LYS A 500 -20.91 -0.03 12.40
CA LYS A 500 -20.57 1.37 12.15
C LYS A 500 -19.55 1.96 13.14
N HIS A 501 -19.37 1.36 14.32
CA HIS A 501 -18.41 1.78 15.34
C HIS A 501 -17.06 1.10 15.11
N ILE A 502 -17.08 -0.22 14.87
CA ILE A 502 -15.90 -1.03 14.53
C ILE A 502 -16.12 -1.67 13.16
N PRO A 503 -15.68 -1.00 12.06
CA PRO A 503 -16.02 -1.41 10.69
C PRO A 503 -15.18 -2.59 10.18
N ILE A 504 -14.37 -3.22 11.04
CA ILE A 504 -13.42 -4.28 10.67
C ILE A 504 -13.58 -5.49 11.60
N GLY A 505 -13.70 -6.66 10.99
CA GLY A 505 -13.59 -7.96 11.66
C GLY A 505 -12.45 -8.77 11.06
N VAL A 506 -11.64 -9.42 11.91
CA VAL A 506 -10.51 -10.24 11.45
C VAL A 506 -10.52 -11.63 12.07
N ASN A 507 -10.07 -12.61 11.29
CA ASN A 507 -9.63 -13.91 11.78
C ASN A 507 -8.19 -14.19 11.35
N PRO A 508 -7.18 -13.82 12.18
CA PRO A 508 -5.77 -14.05 11.91
C PRO A 508 -5.41 -15.52 11.68
N MET A 509 -6.03 -16.45 12.43
CA MET A 509 -5.70 -17.87 12.32
C MET A 509 -6.28 -18.49 11.04
N GLY A 510 -7.50 -18.12 10.67
CA GLY A 510 -8.13 -18.45 9.38
C GLY A 510 -7.66 -17.59 8.19
N LYS A 511 -6.72 -16.65 8.41
CA LYS A 511 -6.19 -15.73 7.38
C LYS A 511 -7.29 -15.00 6.57
N ALA A 512 -8.34 -14.57 7.26
CA ALA A 512 -9.49 -13.90 6.66
C ALA A 512 -9.83 -12.59 7.36
N ALA A 513 -10.44 -11.67 6.62
CA ALA A 513 -10.89 -10.39 7.14
C ALA A 513 -12.16 -9.92 6.43
N VAL A 514 -12.92 -9.08 7.12
CA VAL A 514 -14.14 -8.45 6.63
C VAL A 514 -14.19 -6.98 6.99
N TRP A 515 -14.65 -6.15 6.06
CA TRP A 515 -14.91 -4.73 6.24
C TRP A 515 -16.37 -4.39 5.90
N LEU A 516 -16.90 -3.36 6.55
CA LEU A 516 -18.17 -2.75 6.12
C LEU A 516 -17.96 -2.02 4.79
N GLY A 517 -18.82 -2.31 3.81
CA GLY A 517 -18.82 -1.64 2.51
C GLY A 517 -19.39 -0.23 2.55
N GLN A 518 -19.30 0.47 1.42
CA GLN A 518 -19.84 1.83 1.27
C GLN A 518 -21.37 1.84 1.15
N ARG A 519 -21.93 0.77 0.57
CA ARG A 519 -23.37 0.58 0.45
C ARG A 519 -23.91 -0.03 1.73
N GLU A 520 -25.11 0.39 2.13
CA GLU A 520 -25.79 -0.22 3.27
C GLU A 520 -26.03 -1.71 3.01
N GLY A 521 -25.60 -2.56 3.95
CA GLY A 521 -25.70 -4.01 3.82
C GLY A 521 -24.61 -4.67 2.97
N GLU A 522 -23.64 -3.92 2.46
CA GLU A 522 -22.47 -4.47 1.77
C GLU A 522 -21.33 -4.80 2.75
N TYR A 523 -20.69 -5.94 2.54
CA TYR A 523 -19.53 -6.42 3.27
C TYR A 523 -18.44 -6.82 2.27
N LEU A 524 -17.21 -6.44 2.58
CA LEU A 524 -16.03 -6.74 1.77
C LEU A 524 -15.24 -7.83 2.47
N LEU A 525 -15.11 -9.01 1.87
CA LEU A 525 -14.41 -10.15 2.46
C LEU A 525 -13.09 -10.39 1.71
N SER A 526 -12.05 -10.77 2.45
CA SER A 526 -10.78 -11.19 1.86
C SER A 526 -10.21 -12.37 2.62
N SER A 527 -9.55 -13.27 1.89
CA SER A 527 -8.69 -14.33 2.43
C SER A 527 -7.56 -14.62 1.46
N SER A 528 -6.56 -15.37 1.91
CA SER A 528 -5.49 -15.86 1.03
C SER A 528 -6.01 -16.72 -0.13
N ALA A 529 -7.19 -17.35 0.02
CA ALA A 529 -7.79 -18.21 -0.99
C ALA A 529 -8.33 -17.42 -2.21
N LEU A 530 -8.59 -16.11 -2.05
CA LEU A 530 -9.10 -15.25 -3.12
C LEU A 530 -7.99 -14.65 -4.01
N ASP A 531 -6.73 -15.09 -3.88
CA ASP A 531 -5.60 -14.67 -4.73
C ASP A 531 -5.43 -13.13 -4.83
N GLY A 532 -5.72 -12.43 -3.73
CA GLY A 532 -5.64 -10.96 -3.62
C GLY A 532 -6.86 -10.19 -4.11
N TRP A 533 -7.94 -10.89 -4.51
CA TRP A 533 -9.24 -10.28 -4.74
C TRP A 533 -9.98 -10.03 -3.42
N VAL A 534 -10.73 -8.94 -3.39
CA VAL A 534 -11.69 -8.64 -2.33
C VAL A 534 -13.09 -8.97 -2.85
N MET A 535 -13.78 -9.88 -2.18
CA MET A 535 -15.13 -10.31 -2.53
C MET A 535 -16.15 -9.33 -1.96
N HIS A 536 -17.06 -8.84 -2.80
CA HIS A 536 -18.17 -7.99 -2.39
C HIS A 536 -19.40 -8.86 -2.11
N VAL A 537 -19.99 -8.71 -0.93
CA VAL A 537 -21.13 -9.49 -0.47
C VAL A 537 -22.24 -8.56 -0.01
N GLU A 538 -23.44 -8.74 -0.55
CA GLU A 538 -24.63 -8.02 -0.12
C GLU A 538 -25.46 -8.90 0.82
N CYS A 539 -25.73 -8.41 2.03
CA CYS A 539 -26.49 -9.13 3.04
C CYS A 539 -28.00 -9.03 2.76
N VAL A 540 -28.63 -10.18 2.53
CA VAL A 540 -30.08 -10.31 2.44
C VAL A 540 -30.61 -10.62 3.85
N ALA A 541 -30.84 -9.57 4.64
CA ALA A 541 -31.16 -9.67 6.07
C ALA A 541 -32.34 -10.61 6.38
N ALA A 542 -33.38 -10.64 5.53
CA ALA A 542 -34.54 -11.52 5.70
C ALA A 542 -34.21 -13.03 5.67
N LEU A 543 -33.08 -13.40 5.08
CA LEU A 543 -32.63 -14.79 4.92
C LEU A 543 -31.39 -15.12 5.76
N GLY A 544 -30.75 -14.11 6.38
CA GLY A 544 -29.45 -14.29 7.03
C GLY A 544 -28.34 -14.77 6.07
N LYS A 545 -28.46 -14.47 4.77
CA LYS A 545 -27.55 -14.94 3.71
C LYS A 545 -26.92 -13.77 2.97
N GLY A 546 -25.66 -13.95 2.57
CA GLY A 546 -24.93 -13.05 1.68
C GLY A 546 -25.01 -13.50 0.22
N VAL A 547 -25.17 -12.55 -0.69
CA VAL A 547 -25.06 -12.77 -2.14
C VAL A 547 -23.78 -12.08 -2.60
N VAL A 548 -22.89 -12.82 -3.27
CA VAL A 548 -21.69 -12.24 -3.85
C VAL A 548 -22.08 -11.38 -5.05
N THR A 549 -21.70 -10.11 -5.07
CA THR A 549 -22.06 -9.20 -6.19
C THR A 549 -20.89 -8.97 -7.14
N GLY A 550 -19.66 -9.19 -6.68
CA GLY A 550 -18.47 -8.86 -7.44
C GLY A 550 -17.16 -9.14 -6.72
N PHE A 551 -16.06 -8.89 -7.41
CA PHE A 551 -14.70 -8.96 -6.87
C PHE A 551 -13.95 -7.69 -7.25
N SER A 552 -13.18 -7.10 -6.33
CA SER A 552 -12.35 -5.94 -6.63
C SER A 552 -10.87 -6.16 -6.33
N ARG A 553 -10.02 -5.54 -7.16
CA ARG A 553 -8.57 -5.52 -7.01
C ARG A 553 -7.99 -4.38 -7.83
N HIS A 554 -7.17 -3.52 -7.23
CA HIS A 554 -6.42 -2.47 -7.95
C HIS A 554 -7.30 -1.64 -8.92
N GLN A 555 -8.41 -1.09 -8.41
CA GLN A 555 -9.45 -0.34 -9.16
C GLN A 555 -10.25 -1.14 -10.18
N GLN A 556 -9.88 -2.39 -10.47
CA GLN A 556 -10.72 -3.29 -11.25
C GLN A 556 -11.86 -3.80 -10.39
N HIS A 557 -13.06 -3.82 -10.97
CA HIS A 557 -14.24 -4.41 -10.37
C HIS A 557 -14.84 -5.40 -11.36
N LEU A 558 -14.87 -6.67 -10.96
CA LEU A 558 -15.55 -7.73 -11.68
C LEU A 558 -16.96 -7.85 -11.14
N GLN A 559 -17.94 -7.96 -12.02
CA GLN A 559 -19.34 -8.14 -11.66
C GLN A 559 -19.75 -9.60 -11.82
N VAL A 560 -20.50 -10.12 -10.84
CA VAL A 560 -21.13 -11.45 -10.92
C VAL A 560 -22.62 -11.28 -11.16
N LEU A 561 -23.14 -11.92 -12.21
CA LEU A 561 -24.58 -11.98 -12.49
C LEU A 561 -25.10 -13.38 -12.20
N TYR A 562 -26.30 -13.42 -11.63
CA TYR A 562 -26.97 -14.64 -11.19
C TYR A 562 -28.27 -14.87 -11.95
N GLU A 563 -28.57 -16.13 -12.23
CA GLU A 563 -29.90 -16.60 -12.64
C GLU A 563 -30.28 -17.76 -11.72
N ASN A 564 -31.49 -17.72 -11.15
CA ASN A 564 -31.99 -18.75 -10.23
C ASN A 564 -31.03 -19.10 -9.06
N GLY A 565 -30.29 -18.11 -8.56
CA GLY A 565 -29.34 -18.29 -7.45
C GLY A 565 -27.99 -18.88 -7.85
N LEU A 566 -27.73 -19.14 -9.14
CA LEU A 566 -26.45 -19.63 -9.65
C LEU A 566 -25.69 -18.54 -10.41
N PRO A 567 -24.35 -18.42 -10.25
CA PRO A 567 -23.56 -17.46 -11.00
C PRO A 567 -23.49 -17.90 -12.46
N VAL A 568 -24.05 -17.10 -13.37
CA VAL A 568 -24.09 -17.41 -14.81
C VAL A 568 -23.08 -16.58 -15.61
N ARG A 569 -22.59 -15.47 -15.07
CA ARG A 569 -21.66 -14.58 -15.75
C ARG A 569 -20.75 -13.86 -14.77
N LEU A 570 -19.45 -13.89 -15.02
CA LEU A 570 -18.44 -13.05 -14.37
C LEU A 570 -17.84 -12.16 -15.45
N GLU A 571 -17.97 -10.84 -15.31
CA GLU A 571 -17.52 -9.88 -16.33
C GLU A 571 -16.57 -8.82 -15.80
N ASN A 572 -15.66 -8.38 -16.66
CA ASN A 572 -14.75 -7.28 -16.36
C ASN A 572 -15.22 -5.96 -17.02
N PRO A 573 -14.66 -4.81 -16.61
CA PRO A 573 -15.02 -3.50 -17.18
C PRO A 573 -14.69 -3.34 -18.68
N ALA A 574 -13.82 -4.19 -19.22
CA ALA A 574 -13.47 -4.19 -20.65
C ALA A 574 -14.46 -4.97 -21.52
N GLY A 575 -15.56 -5.49 -20.95
CA GLY A 575 -16.62 -6.20 -21.67
C GLY A 575 -16.30 -7.67 -21.98
N VAL A 576 -15.28 -8.24 -21.35
CA VAL A 576 -14.98 -9.69 -21.45
C VAL A 576 -15.63 -10.40 -20.28
N ALA A 577 -16.26 -11.53 -20.55
CA ALA A 577 -16.93 -12.31 -19.52
C ALA A 577 -16.66 -13.81 -19.65
N LEU A 578 -16.64 -14.49 -18.51
CA LEU A 578 -16.84 -15.93 -18.42
C LEU A 578 -18.34 -16.19 -18.22
N ARG A 579 -18.93 -17.01 -19.08
CA ARG A 579 -20.31 -17.47 -18.98
C ARG A 579 -20.35 -18.93 -18.56
N LEU A 580 -21.07 -19.21 -17.49
CA LEU A 580 -21.30 -20.54 -16.96
C LEU A 580 -22.66 -21.03 -17.47
N ARG A 581 -22.67 -22.18 -18.16
CA ARG A 581 -23.89 -22.80 -18.69
C ARG A 581 -24.23 -24.03 -17.87
N TYR A 582 -25.42 -24.04 -17.30
CA TYR A 582 -25.94 -25.15 -16.50
C TYR A 582 -27.05 -25.88 -17.25
N ASP A 583 -27.19 -27.19 -16.99
CA ASP A 583 -28.35 -27.98 -17.43
C ASP A 583 -28.92 -28.76 -16.23
N ASN A 584 -30.23 -29.03 -16.27
CA ASN A 584 -30.90 -29.89 -15.28
C ASN A 584 -30.63 -31.35 -15.60
N THR A 585 -30.16 -32.10 -14.61
CA THR A 585 -29.95 -33.56 -14.68
C THR A 585 -30.88 -34.26 -13.68
N PRO A 586 -31.03 -35.60 -13.75
CA PRO A 586 -31.75 -36.35 -12.72
C PRO A 586 -31.19 -36.18 -11.30
N HIS A 587 -29.93 -35.76 -11.18
CA HIS A 587 -29.22 -35.52 -9.92
C HIS A 587 -29.05 -34.02 -9.61
N GLY A 588 -29.93 -33.17 -10.15
CA GLY A 588 -29.91 -31.72 -9.91
C GLY A 588 -29.20 -30.93 -11.00
N VAL A 589 -28.99 -29.64 -10.73
CA VAL A 589 -28.35 -28.71 -11.69
C VAL A 589 -26.86 -28.98 -11.76
N ARG A 590 -26.31 -29.07 -12.97
CA ARG A 590 -24.89 -29.32 -13.21
C ARG A 590 -24.28 -28.31 -14.17
N LEU A 591 -23.03 -27.92 -13.95
CA LEU A 591 -22.28 -27.01 -14.83
C LEU A 591 -21.80 -27.77 -16.06
N MET A 592 -22.26 -27.41 -17.26
CA MET A 592 -21.96 -28.14 -18.49
C MET A 592 -20.74 -27.60 -19.23
N SER A 593 -20.56 -26.28 -19.20
CA SER A 593 -19.48 -25.63 -19.93
C SER A 593 -19.24 -24.22 -19.45
N ILE A 594 -17.99 -23.78 -19.60
CA ILE A 594 -17.60 -22.37 -19.47
C ILE A 594 -17.26 -21.85 -20.86
N THR A 595 -17.78 -20.67 -21.16
CA THR A 595 -17.55 -19.98 -22.43
C THR A 595 -17.02 -18.59 -22.15
N ARG A 596 -15.96 -18.18 -22.85
CA ARG A 596 -15.49 -16.79 -22.84
C ARG A 596 -16.18 -16.00 -23.95
N ALA A 597 -16.74 -14.84 -23.63
CA ALA A 597 -17.47 -13.98 -24.57
C ALA A 597 -17.02 -12.52 -24.49
N HIS A 598 -17.10 -11.81 -25.63
CA HIS A 598 -16.74 -10.40 -25.77
C HIS A 598 -17.99 -9.58 -26.11
N TYR A 599 -18.44 -8.81 -25.13
CA TYR A 599 -19.54 -7.85 -25.23
C TYR A 599 -18.87 -6.48 -25.41
N GLY A 600 -18.80 -5.95 -26.63
CA GLY A 600 -18.24 -4.62 -26.86
C GLY A 600 -18.88 -3.54 -25.95
N PRO A 601 -18.28 -2.34 -25.84
CA PRO A 601 -18.63 -1.34 -24.83
C PRO A 601 -20.07 -0.80 -24.85
N THR A 602 -20.87 -1.13 -25.86
CA THR A 602 -22.25 -0.62 -26.04
C THR A 602 -23.36 -1.61 -25.68
N HIS A 603 -23.07 -2.82 -25.18
CA HIS A 603 -24.08 -3.83 -24.81
C HIS A 603 -25.21 -3.99 -25.87
N MET A 604 -24.91 -3.85 -27.17
CA MET A 604 -25.92 -3.91 -28.23
C MET A 604 -26.24 -5.36 -28.59
N SER A 605 -27.39 -5.84 -28.12
CA SER A 605 -28.09 -7.10 -28.44
C SER A 605 -27.28 -8.40 -28.30
N GLU A 606 -27.83 -9.39 -27.57
CA GLU A 606 -27.21 -10.71 -27.34
C GLU A 606 -26.86 -11.51 -28.62
N THR A 607 -27.39 -11.10 -29.77
CA THR A 607 -27.16 -11.74 -31.07
C THR A 607 -25.95 -11.15 -31.78
N GLY A 608 -24.83 -11.88 -31.81
CA GLY A 608 -23.65 -11.55 -32.64
C GLY A 608 -22.30 -11.58 -31.95
N HIS A 609 -22.22 -11.85 -30.65
CA HIS A 609 -20.96 -11.93 -29.92
C HIS A 609 -20.20 -13.22 -30.25
N LYS A 610 -18.92 -13.11 -30.61
CA LYS A 610 -18.04 -14.28 -30.71
C LYS A 610 -17.78 -14.83 -29.32
N SER A 611 -17.97 -16.14 -29.18
CA SER A 611 -17.84 -16.85 -27.92
C SER A 611 -17.04 -18.13 -28.15
N PHE A 612 -16.18 -18.46 -27.17
CA PHE A 612 -15.25 -19.58 -27.26
C PHE A 612 -15.49 -20.47 -26.04
N VAL A 613 -15.86 -21.73 -26.27
CA VAL A 613 -15.95 -22.71 -25.19
C VAL A 613 -14.53 -22.98 -24.71
N VAL A 614 -14.27 -22.75 -23.41
CA VAL A 614 -12.94 -22.95 -22.80
C VAL A 614 -12.86 -24.28 -22.06
N MET A 615 -13.95 -24.70 -21.44
CA MET A 615 -14.07 -26.00 -20.75
C MET A 615 -15.47 -26.59 -20.91
N ARG A 616 -15.54 -27.92 -20.95
CA ARG A 616 -16.76 -28.73 -20.89
C ARG A 616 -16.64 -29.76 -19.77
N TYR A 617 -17.76 -30.09 -19.15
CA TYR A 617 -17.84 -31.07 -18.07
C TYR A 617 -18.88 -32.14 -18.39
N GLU A 618 -18.59 -33.38 -18.00
CA GLU A 618 -19.46 -34.53 -18.15
C GLU A 618 -19.62 -35.22 -16.79
N TYR A 619 -20.79 -35.82 -16.59
CA TYR A 619 -21.19 -36.42 -15.33
C TYR A 619 -21.58 -37.88 -15.55
N ASP A 620 -21.27 -38.73 -14.57
CA ASP A 620 -21.69 -40.12 -14.59
C ASP A 620 -23.19 -40.28 -14.25
N ALA A 621 -23.64 -41.53 -14.17
CA ALA A 621 -25.02 -41.88 -13.87
C ALA A 621 -25.43 -41.57 -12.42
N GLN A 622 -24.51 -41.16 -11.54
CA GLN A 622 -24.76 -40.71 -10.18
C GLN A 622 -24.72 -39.17 -10.07
N GLY A 623 -24.44 -38.48 -11.18
CA GLY A 623 -24.30 -37.03 -11.23
C GLY A 623 -22.96 -36.52 -10.71
N GLN A 624 -21.94 -37.36 -10.65
CA GLN A 624 -20.59 -36.99 -10.22
C GLN A 624 -19.71 -36.64 -11.44
N LEU A 625 -18.82 -35.64 -11.32
CA LEU A 625 -17.97 -35.19 -12.43
C LEU A 625 -17.04 -36.33 -12.89
N CYS A 626 -17.26 -36.88 -14.09
CA CYS A 626 -16.50 -38.02 -14.60
C CYS A 626 -15.51 -37.64 -15.71
N ALA A 627 -15.71 -36.50 -16.37
CA ALA A 627 -14.75 -35.96 -17.32
C ALA A 627 -14.79 -34.44 -17.43
N ALA A 628 -13.65 -33.85 -17.74
CA ALA A 628 -13.58 -32.45 -18.15
C ALA A 628 -12.62 -32.25 -19.32
N THR A 629 -13.08 -31.48 -20.29
CA THR A 629 -12.46 -31.38 -21.60
C THR A 629 -12.18 -29.92 -21.93
N ASN A 630 -10.92 -29.62 -22.20
CA ASN A 630 -10.51 -28.28 -22.62
C ASN A 630 -10.89 -27.98 -24.07
N ALA A 631 -10.68 -26.73 -24.49
CA ALA A 631 -10.92 -26.30 -25.87
C ALA A 631 -10.09 -27.04 -26.93
N GLY A 632 -9.01 -27.72 -26.54
CA GLY A 632 -8.21 -28.64 -27.37
C GLY A 632 -8.83 -30.02 -27.60
N GLY A 633 -9.89 -30.36 -26.87
CA GLY A 633 -10.42 -31.74 -26.83
C GLY A 633 -9.66 -32.66 -25.88
N GLU A 634 -8.72 -32.11 -25.09
CA GLU A 634 -7.94 -32.87 -24.13
C GLU A 634 -8.78 -33.10 -22.88
N THR A 635 -8.93 -34.36 -22.48
CA THR A 635 -9.91 -34.77 -21.47
C THR A 635 -9.21 -35.39 -20.27
N GLU A 636 -9.47 -34.88 -19.07
CA GLU A 636 -9.21 -35.61 -17.82
C GLU A 636 -10.44 -36.42 -17.43
N ARG A 637 -10.23 -37.61 -16.86
CA ARG A 637 -11.30 -38.51 -16.41
C ARG A 637 -11.14 -38.90 -14.95
N TYR A 638 -12.27 -39.13 -14.29
CA TYR A 638 -12.33 -39.45 -12.87
C TYR A 638 -13.24 -40.64 -12.62
N GLU A 639 -12.83 -41.49 -11.70
CA GLU A 639 -13.61 -42.61 -11.17
C GLU A 639 -13.62 -42.54 -9.64
N TYR A 640 -14.70 -43.03 -9.05
CA TYR A 640 -14.99 -42.87 -7.64
C TYR A 640 -15.40 -44.18 -6.99
N ARG A 641 -15.25 -44.24 -5.67
CA ARG A 641 -15.93 -45.19 -4.78
C ARG A 641 -17.40 -44.80 -4.62
N GLU A 642 -18.19 -45.66 -3.97
CA GLU A 642 -19.59 -45.38 -3.62
C GLU A 642 -19.77 -44.17 -2.68
N ASP A 643 -18.73 -43.80 -1.94
CA ASP A 643 -18.68 -42.64 -1.02
C ASP A 643 -18.00 -41.41 -1.64
N ASN A 644 -17.96 -41.32 -2.97
CA ASN A 644 -17.47 -40.18 -3.77
C ASN A 644 -15.97 -39.86 -3.63
N LEU A 645 -15.17 -40.73 -3.00
CA LEU A 645 -13.70 -40.66 -2.97
C LEU A 645 -13.10 -41.13 -4.30
N PHE A 646 -12.01 -40.50 -4.77
CA PHE A 646 -11.33 -40.95 -5.98
C PHE A 646 -10.83 -42.40 -5.87
N THR A 647 -11.07 -43.20 -6.90
CA THR A 647 -10.33 -44.45 -7.14
C THR A 647 -9.29 -44.28 -8.23
N ARG A 648 -9.57 -43.43 -9.23
CA ARG A 648 -8.70 -43.20 -10.37
C ARG A 648 -8.89 -41.80 -10.94
N ARG A 649 -7.77 -41.17 -11.31
CA ARG A 649 -7.71 -39.95 -12.13
C ARG A 649 -6.82 -40.22 -13.32
N GLN A 650 -7.35 -39.97 -14.51
CA GLN A 650 -6.61 -40.10 -15.75
C GLN A 650 -6.41 -38.72 -16.37
N LEU A 651 -5.16 -38.32 -16.56
CA LEU A 651 -4.80 -37.09 -17.27
C LEU A 651 -4.96 -37.29 -18.79
N ALA A 652 -5.13 -36.19 -19.52
CA ALA A 652 -5.26 -36.22 -20.99
C ALA A 652 -4.07 -36.89 -21.71
N GLY A 653 -2.88 -36.86 -21.11
CA GLY A 653 -1.69 -37.55 -21.62
C GLY A 653 -1.64 -39.07 -21.39
N GLY A 654 -2.65 -39.66 -20.74
CA GLY A 654 -2.73 -41.09 -20.43
C GLY A 654 -2.03 -41.51 -19.13
N ALA A 655 -1.45 -40.57 -18.39
CA ALA A 655 -0.98 -40.81 -17.02
C ALA A 655 -2.19 -41.04 -16.12
N GLU A 656 -2.12 -42.07 -15.29
CA GLU A 656 -3.18 -42.49 -14.38
C GLU A 656 -2.66 -42.47 -12.96
N PHE A 657 -3.49 -42.00 -12.05
CA PHE A 657 -3.23 -41.94 -10.61
C PHE A 657 -4.33 -42.66 -9.87
N TYR A 658 -3.96 -43.34 -8.79
CA TYR A 658 -4.81 -44.24 -8.03
C TYR A 658 -4.60 -44.04 -6.54
N TRP A 659 -5.66 -44.27 -5.76
CA TRP A 659 -5.66 -44.12 -4.32
C TRP A 659 -6.17 -45.38 -3.62
N GLU A 660 -5.57 -45.68 -2.47
CA GLU A 660 -6.10 -46.60 -1.49
C GLU A 660 -6.45 -45.80 -0.23
N TRP A 661 -7.69 -45.96 0.24
CA TRP A 661 -8.25 -45.18 1.34
C TRP A 661 -8.51 -46.05 2.55
N GLU A 662 -8.11 -45.58 3.72
CA GLU A 662 -8.56 -46.08 5.00
C GLU A 662 -9.76 -45.24 5.47
N GLY A 663 -10.84 -45.90 5.88
CA GLY A 663 -12.09 -45.24 6.30
C GLY A 663 -13.11 -45.05 5.17
N VAL A 664 -14.13 -44.23 5.46
CA VAL A 664 -15.28 -43.95 4.58
C VAL A 664 -15.66 -42.47 4.64
N GLY A 665 -16.21 -41.96 3.54
CA GLY A 665 -16.72 -40.60 3.43
C GLY A 665 -15.69 -39.54 3.79
N LYS A 666 -16.14 -38.44 4.39
CA LYS A 666 -15.29 -37.27 4.72
C LYS A 666 -14.21 -37.51 5.78
N SER A 667 -14.24 -38.65 6.47
CA SER A 667 -13.23 -39.05 7.45
C SER A 667 -12.15 -39.98 6.88
N ALA A 668 -12.25 -40.36 5.60
CA ALA A 668 -11.29 -41.23 4.97
C ALA A 668 -9.94 -40.52 4.74
N ARG A 669 -8.86 -41.32 4.74
CA ARG A 669 -7.49 -40.86 4.52
C ARG A 669 -6.75 -41.77 3.56
N ALA A 670 -5.89 -41.21 2.72
CA ALA A 670 -5.09 -41.98 1.79
C ALA A 670 -4.01 -42.76 2.55
N VAL A 671 -3.93 -44.07 2.32
CA VAL A 671 -2.84 -44.94 2.83
C VAL A 671 -1.88 -45.36 1.73
N ARG A 672 -2.28 -45.18 0.46
CA ARG A 672 -1.43 -45.38 -0.71
C ARG A 672 -1.85 -44.45 -1.85
N HIS A 673 -0.87 -43.94 -2.58
CA HIS A 673 -1.08 -43.21 -3.83
C HIS A 673 -0.04 -43.69 -4.85
N TRP A 674 -0.47 -44.06 -6.06
CA TRP A 674 0.45 -44.57 -7.09
C TRP A 674 -0.01 -44.19 -8.49
N SER A 675 0.87 -44.41 -9.47
CA SER A 675 0.59 -44.15 -10.88
C SER A 675 0.84 -45.39 -11.73
N ASN A 676 0.33 -45.39 -12.97
CA ASN A 676 0.79 -46.30 -14.02
C ASN A 676 2.23 -45.99 -14.50
N LEU A 677 2.77 -44.82 -14.14
CA LEU A 677 4.17 -44.44 -14.35
C LEU A 677 5.05 -44.92 -13.17
N PRO A 678 6.31 -45.33 -13.43
CA PRO A 678 7.22 -45.84 -12.40
C PRO A 678 7.67 -44.75 -11.42
N HIS A 679 8.13 -45.13 -10.23
CA HIS A 679 8.73 -44.23 -9.22
C HIS A 679 7.78 -43.16 -8.65
N LEU A 680 6.47 -43.41 -8.72
CA LEU A 680 5.44 -42.51 -8.18
C LEU A 680 4.58 -43.16 -7.08
N GLU A 681 4.89 -44.40 -6.68
CA GLU A 681 4.21 -45.04 -5.54
C GLU A 681 4.67 -44.44 -4.21
N ARG A 682 3.69 -44.13 -3.35
CA ARG A 682 3.85 -43.64 -1.99
C ARG A 682 2.89 -44.38 -1.07
N ARG A 683 3.34 -44.68 0.14
CA ARG A 683 2.52 -45.26 1.22
C ARG A 683 2.57 -44.37 2.45
N TYR A 684 1.43 -44.18 3.10
CA TYR A 684 1.29 -43.28 4.24
C TYR A 684 0.98 -44.10 5.50
N GLN A 685 1.75 -43.87 6.55
CA GLN A 685 1.56 -44.47 7.87
C GLN A 685 1.16 -43.35 8.84
N TRP A 686 -0.11 -43.33 9.22
CA TRP A 686 -0.68 -42.28 10.06
C TRP A 686 -0.58 -42.61 11.55
N ASP A 687 -0.06 -41.67 12.34
CA ASP A 687 -0.08 -41.67 13.79
C ASP A 687 -0.86 -40.43 14.28
N ILE A 688 -2.19 -40.57 14.22
CA ILE A 688 -3.16 -39.48 14.43
C ILE A 688 -3.02 -38.83 15.81
N PRO A 689 -2.91 -39.59 16.93
CA PRO A 689 -2.81 -38.97 18.25
C PRO A 689 -1.61 -38.03 18.41
N ASN A 690 -0.53 -38.27 17.66
CA ASN A 690 0.68 -37.45 17.69
C ASN A 690 0.75 -36.43 16.54
N GLY A 691 -0.27 -36.38 15.67
CA GLY A 691 -0.29 -35.52 14.49
C GLY A 691 0.78 -35.87 13.45
N CYS A 692 1.23 -37.14 13.43
CA CYS A 692 2.37 -37.59 12.63
C CYS A 692 1.94 -38.41 11.42
N VAL A 693 2.68 -38.28 10.32
CA VAL A 693 2.63 -39.20 9.18
C VAL A 693 4.02 -39.54 8.69
N THR A 694 4.27 -40.82 8.45
CA THR A 694 5.47 -41.29 7.75
C THR A 694 5.09 -41.65 6.33
N VAL A 695 5.75 -41.04 5.35
CA VAL A 695 5.61 -41.41 3.94
C VAL A 695 6.76 -42.33 3.57
N CYS A 696 6.44 -43.50 3.02
CA CYS A 696 7.40 -44.45 2.48
C CYS A 696 7.35 -44.42 0.95
N TYR A 697 8.50 -44.21 0.31
CA TYR A 697 8.65 -44.24 -1.14
C TYR A 697 8.94 -45.65 -1.67
N GLU A 698 8.83 -45.83 -2.98
CA GLU A 698 9.08 -47.12 -3.66
C GLU A 698 10.51 -47.65 -3.43
N ASP A 699 11.50 -46.77 -3.28
CA ASP A 699 12.90 -47.13 -3.01
C ASP A 699 13.19 -47.46 -1.52
N GLY A 700 12.17 -47.36 -0.66
CA GLY A 700 12.26 -47.61 0.77
C GLY A 700 12.69 -46.41 1.61
N SER A 701 13.03 -45.26 0.99
CA SER A 701 13.28 -44.02 1.71
C SER A 701 12.01 -43.50 2.40
N GLN A 702 12.18 -42.70 3.45
CA GLN A 702 11.08 -42.25 4.30
C GLN A 702 11.19 -40.78 4.68
N GLU A 703 10.08 -40.07 4.67
CA GLU A 703 9.95 -38.74 5.25
C GLU A 703 8.90 -38.77 6.37
N VAL A 704 9.05 -37.89 7.37
CA VAL A 704 8.14 -37.79 8.50
C VAL A 704 7.65 -36.35 8.63
N TRP A 705 6.34 -36.18 8.77
CA TRP A 705 5.70 -34.89 8.97
C TRP A 705 4.92 -34.91 10.28
N GLN A 706 5.05 -33.85 11.08
CA GLN A 706 4.33 -33.69 12.32
C GLN A 706 3.61 -32.34 12.35
N HIS A 707 2.31 -32.37 12.61
CA HIS A 707 1.44 -31.21 12.66
C HIS A 707 0.84 -31.03 14.05
N ASP A 708 0.49 -29.79 14.36
CA ASP A 708 -0.33 -29.48 15.51
C ASP A 708 -1.78 -29.91 15.25
N ILE A 709 -2.31 -30.79 16.11
CA ILE A 709 -3.63 -31.40 15.95
C ILE A 709 -4.80 -30.41 16.11
N HIS A 710 -4.55 -29.22 16.67
CA HIS A 710 -5.58 -28.21 16.93
C HIS A 710 -5.59 -27.08 15.90
N THR A 711 -4.51 -26.93 15.13
CA THR A 711 -4.33 -25.83 14.17
C THR A 711 -3.91 -26.28 12.77
N ALA A 712 -3.61 -27.57 12.57
CA ALA A 712 -3.14 -28.15 11.30
C ALA A 712 -1.83 -27.55 10.76
N ARG A 713 -1.02 -26.89 11.60
CA ARG A 713 0.25 -26.27 11.22
C ARG A 713 1.41 -27.24 11.35
N LEU A 714 2.36 -27.17 10.42
CA LEU A 714 3.55 -28.03 10.39
C LEU A 714 4.53 -27.67 11.50
N LEU A 715 4.68 -28.55 12.50
CA LEU A 715 5.62 -28.40 13.60
C LEU A 715 7.01 -28.94 13.24
N LYS A 716 7.07 -30.06 12.51
CA LYS A 716 8.34 -30.72 12.18
C LYS A 716 8.27 -31.50 10.88
N ASN A 717 9.33 -31.42 10.10
CA ASN A 717 9.56 -32.24 8.91
C ASN A 717 10.93 -32.93 9.03
N ILE A 718 10.97 -34.22 8.68
CA ILE A 718 12.19 -34.99 8.47
C ILE A 718 12.17 -35.49 7.03
N THR A 719 13.11 -35.07 6.20
CA THR A 719 13.23 -35.49 4.80
C THR A 719 13.82 -36.89 4.67
N ALA A 720 13.76 -37.46 3.46
CA ALA A 720 14.31 -38.78 3.12
C ALA A 720 15.81 -38.97 3.45
N ASP A 721 16.59 -37.90 3.40
CA ASP A 721 18.02 -37.88 3.76
C ASP A 721 18.28 -37.60 5.25
N GLY A 722 17.21 -37.46 6.06
CA GLY A 722 17.28 -37.23 7.50
C GLY A 722 17.45 -35.77 7.90
N ALA A 723 17.33 -34.82 6.97
CA ALA A 723 17.39 -33.39 7.26
C ALA A 723 16.13 -32.99 8.06
N VAL A 724 16.32 -32.28 9.18
CA VAL A 724 15.23 -31.95 10.10
C VAL A 724 14.93 -30.46 10.07
N THR A 725 13.67 -30.10 9.87
CA THR A 725 13.19 -28.71 10.02
C THR A 725 12.14 -28.65 11.12
N GLU A 726 12.25 -27.70 12.04
CA GLU A 726 11.31 -27.51 13.15
C GLU A 726 10.76 -26.09 13.17
N ASN A 727 9.44 -25.95 13.35
CA ASN A 727 8.72 -24.68 13.40
C ASN A 727 8.06 -24.49 14.75
N HIS A 728 8.08 -23.27 15.27
CA HIS A 728 7.41 -22.89 16.51
C HIS A 728 6.42 -21.76 16.25
N TYR A 729 5.17 -21.96 16.66
CA TYR A 729 4.09 -20.98 16.46
C TYR A 729 3.64 -20.33 17.76
N GLY A 730 3.15 -19.10 17.67
CA GLY A 730 2.52 -18.37 18.76
C GLY A 730 1.01 -18.60 18.83
N THR A 731 0.35 -17.92 19.78
CA THR A 731 -1.05 -18.16 20.12
C THR A 731 -2.06 -17.62 19.10
N GLN A 732 -1.66 -16.69 18.23
CA GLN A 732 -2.50 -16.19 17.13
C GLN A 732 -2.16 -16.91 15.82
N GLY A 733 -1.25 -17.89 15.88
CA GLY A 733 -0.82 -18.68 14.74
C GLY A 733 0.35 -18.12 13.93
N GLU A 734 1.02 -17.10 14.46
CA GLU A 734 2.24 -16.52 13.94
C GLU A 734 3.42 -17.51 14.04
N LEU A 735 4.28 -17.60 13.02
CA LEU A 735 5.48 -18.45 13.03
C LEU A 735 6.61 -17.72 13.78
N LEU A 736 6.88 -18.06 15.03
CA LEU A 736 7.86 -17.37 15.88
C LEU A 736 9.32 -17.73 15.55
N SER A 737 9.58 -18.98 15.14
CA SER A 737 10.91 -19.39 14.71
C SER A 737 10.90 -20.66 13.87
N THR A 738 11.92 -20.80 13.03
CA THR A 738 12.22 -22.01 12.27
C THR A 738 13.67 -22.42 12.51
N THR A 739 13.91 -23.69 12.82
CA THR A 739 15.23 -24.32 12.89
C THR A 739 15.46 -25.11 11.61
N ASP A 740 16.51 -24.77 10.86
CA ASP A 740 16.90 -25.47 9.65
C ASP A 740 17.68 -26.78 9.95
N PRO A 741 17.92 -27.65 8.94
CA PRO A 741 18.64 -28.91 9.14
C PRO A 741 20.08 -28.80 9.63
N LEU A 742 20.71 -27.62 9.53
CA LEU A 742 22.05 -27.37 10.04
C LEU A 742 22.03 -26.83 11.48
N GLY A 743 20.84 -26.72 12.10
CA GLY A 743 20.63 -26.15 13.42
C GLY A 743 20.61 -24.61 13.43
N GLY A 744 20.59 -23.98 12.25
CA GLY A 744 20.44 -22.54 12.12
C GLY A 744 19.03 -22.10 12.49
N ILE A 745 18.91 -21.12 13.39
CA ILE A 745 17.62 -20.64 13.87
C ILE A 745 17.31 -19.30 13.23
N THR A 746 16.18 -19.22 12.52
CA THR A 746 15.57 -17.98 12.07
C THR A 746 14.41 -17.61 12.98
N GLN A 747 14.38 -16.36 13.46
CA GLN A 747 13.33 -15.90 14.38
C GLN A 747 12.54 -14.75 13.80
N TYR A 748 11.23 -14.73 14.02
CA TYR A 748 10.32 -13.72 13.46
C TYR A 748 9.63 -12.93 14.56
N ARG A 749 9.27 -11.68 14.26
CA ARG A 749 8.39 -10.85 15.09
C ARG A 749 7.30 -10.28 14.20
N TYR A 750 6.13 -10.06 14.80
CA TYR A 750 4.93 -9.63 14.09
C TYR A 750 4.35 -8.36 14.70
N ASN A 751 3.64 -7.56 13.89
CA ASN A 751 2.72 -6.55 14.38
C ASN A 751 1.34 -7.17 14.67
N ARG A 752 0.39 -6.36 15.13
CA ARG A 752 -0.98 -6.81 15.40
C ARG A 752 -1.71 -7.29 14.14
N ASP A 753 -1.33 -6.82 12.95
CA ASP A 753 -1.89 -7.28 11.67
C ASP A 753 -1.28 -8.58 11.15
N ASN A 754 -0.54 -9.30 12.00
CA ASN A 754 0.13 -10.55 11.67
C ASN A 754 1.13 -10.41 10.50
N GLN A 755 1.76 -9.23 10.38
CA GLN A 755 2.81 -8.94 9.41
C GLN A 755 4.18 -9.00 10.06
N VAL A 756 5.15 -9.63 9.40
CA VAL A 756 6.52 -9.80 9.92
C VAL A 756 7.23 -8.45 10.01
N THR A 757 7.48 -7.93 11.22
CA THR A 757 8.19 -6.66 11.45
C THR A 757 9.70 -6.83 11.55
N SER A 758 10.17 -8.01 11.95
CA SER A 758 11.59 -8.32 11.95
C SER A 758 11.88 -9.80 11.84
N GLU A 759 13.03 -10.11 11.27
CA GLU A 759 13.57 -11.45 11.11
C GLU A 759 15.04 -11.44 11.56
N ARG A 760 15.42 -12.37 12.44
CA ARG A 760 16.82 -12.62 12.84
C ARG A 760 17.30 -13.86 12.10
N LEU A 761 18.34 -13.70 11.31
CA LEU A 761 18.94 -14.79 10.54
C LEU A 761 19.90 -15.63 11.41
N PRO A 762 20.23 -16.88 11.02
CA PRO A 762 21.13 -17.75 11.79
C PRO A 762 22.52 -17.16 12.05
N ASP A 763 23.01 -16.29 11.17
CA ASP A 763 24.30 -15.62 11.28
C ASP A 763 24.29 -14.37 12.19
N GLY A 764 23.14 -14.07 12.81
CA GLY A 764 22.95 -12.92 13.71
C GLY A 764 22.57 -11.61 13.02
N GLN A 765 22.51 -11.57 11.69
CA GLN A 765 21.98 -10.41 10.96
C GLN A 765 20.48 -10.22 11.22
N TRP A 766 20.00 -8.98 11.06
CA TRP A 766 18.58 -8.66 11.14
C TRP A 766 18.05 -8.09 9.84
N LEU A 767 16.86 -8.56 9.46
CA LEU A 767 16.00 -7.87 8.52
C LEU A 767 14.88 -7.22 9.32
N ARG A 768 14.64 -5.92 9.09
CA ARG A 768 13.52 -5.20 9.70
C ARG A 768 12.63 -4.64 8.61
N TYR A 769 11.34 -4.78 8.80
CA TYR A 769 10.35 -4.39 7.82
C TYR A 769 9.50 -3.26 8.39
N ARG A 770 9.04 -2.38 7.51
CA ARG A 770 7.99 -1.41 7.84
C ARG A 770 6.84 -1.59 6.89
N TYR A 771 5.64 -1.43 7.42
CA TYR A 771 4.42 -1.47 6.65
C TYR A 771 3.74 -0.10 6.68
N SER A 772 2.83 0.07 5.74
CA SER A 772 1.80 1.09 5.76
C SER A 772 0.64 0.54 4.95
N ARG A 773 -0.57 0.61 5.49
CA ARG A 773 -1.80 0.11 4.83
C ARG A 773 -1.65 -1.34 4.35
N GLY A 774 -1.07 -2.19 5.17
CA GLY A 774 -0.87 -3.61 4.82
C GLY A 774 0.29 -3.88 3.84
N ARG A 775 1.01 -2.87 3.34
CA ARG A 775 2.08 -3.03 2.34
C ARG A 775 3.44 -2.67 2.90
N ARG A 776 4.47 -3.41 2.51
CA ARG A 776 5.84 -3.15 2.94
C ARG A 776 6.39 -1.87 2.29
N ILE A 777 6.72 -0.86 3.09
CA ILE A 777 7.27 0.42 2.63
C ILE A 777 8.79 0.54 2.84
N GLU A 778 9.37 -0.26 3.73
CA GLU A 778 10.82 -0.28 3.93
C GLU A 778 11.30 -1.67 4.37
N LYS A 779 12.52 -2.01 3.97
CA LYS A 779 13.30 -3.15 4.46
C LYS A 779 14.69 -2.65 4.84
N ILE A 780 15.08 -2.85 6.09
CA ILE A 780 16.40 -2.51 6.60
C ILE A 780 17.15 -3.81 6.83
N HIS A 781 18.33 -3.93 6.24
CA HIS A 781 19.28 -4.98 6.60
C HIS A 781 20.25 -4.40 7.61
N VAL A 782 20.46 -5.11 8.70
CA VAL A 782 21.35 -4.74 9.78
C VAL A 782 22.36 -5.86 9.97
N SER A 783 23.65 -5.53 9.90
CA SER A 783 24.72 -6.47 10.17
C SER A 783 24.64 -7.05 11.59
N ALA A 784 25.28 -8.20 11.82
CA ALA A 784 25.26 -8.87 13.13
C ALA A 784 25.81 -7.98 14.27
N ASP A 785 26.78 -7.10 13.97
CA ASP A 785 27.32 -6.11 14.92
C ASP A 785 26.42 -4.87 15.12
N GLY A 786 25.36 -4.72 14.33
CA GLY A 786 24.44 -3.59 14.37
C GLY A 786 24.96 -2.29 13.74
N LEU A 787 26.19 -2.27 13.24
CA LEU A 787 26.89 -1.06 12.78
C LEU A 787 26.56 -0.69 11.34
N ALA A 788 26.48 -1.67 10.45
CA ALA A 788 26.14 -1.45 9.05
C ALA A 788 24.63 -1.60 8.82
N LYS A 789 24.06 -0.63 8.09
CA LYS A 789 22.65 -0.62 7.73
C LYS A 789 22.50 -0.25 6.25
N ARG A 790 21.79 -1.08 5.50
CA ARG A 790 21.35 -0.79 4.13
C ARG A 790 19.83 -0.86 4.06
N ARG A 791 19.21 -0.04 3.21
CA ARG A 791 17.76 0.15 3.22
C ARG A 791 17.19 0.07 1.81
N GLU A 792 16.10 -0.67 1.66
CA GLU A 792 15.26 -0.64 0.48
C GLU A 792 13.96 0.08 0.84
N ARG A 793 13.43 0.91 -0.07
CA ARG A 793 12.20 1.69 0.15
C ARG A 793 11.22 1.48 -0.99
N TRP A 794 9.94 1.33 -0.65
CA TRP A 794 8.82 1.29 -1.59
C TRP A 794 7.86 2.42 -1.28
N ARG A 795 7.38 3.12 -2.31
CA ARG A 795 6.26 4.05 -2.21
C ARG A 795 5.14 3.59 -3.10
N TYR A 796 3.93 3.68 -2.59
CA TYR A 796 2.72 3.31 -3.31
C TYR A 796 1.85 4.53 -3.51
N ASN A 797 1.15 4.60 -4.64
CA ASN A 797 0.08 5.57 -4.82
C ASN A 797 -1.15 5.17 -3.96
N ALA A 798 -2.17 6.03 -3.96
CA ALA A 798 -3.38 5.80 -3.19
C ALA A 798 -4.16 4.54 -3.63
N GLN A 799 -4.05 4.20 -4.92
CA GLN A 799 -4.63 2.99 -5.52
C GLN A 799 -3.85 1.72 -5.16
N GLY A 800 -2.65 1.88 -4.62
CA GLY A 800 -1.79 0.82 -4.15
C GLY A 800 -0.82 0.23 -5.15
N HIS A 801 -0.64 0.88 -6.28
CA HIS A 801 0.42 0.55 -7.22
C HIS A 801 1.75 1.12 -6.74
N LEU A 802 2.83 0.36 -6.92
CA LEU A 802 4.18 0.80 -6.61
C LEU A 802 4.52 1.99 -7.52
N CYS A 803 4.78 3.18 -6.97
CA CYS A 803 5.15 4.36 -7.75
C CYS A 803 6.67 4.66 -7.68
N GLN A 804 7.35 4.18 -6.65
CA GLN A 804 8.79 4.36 -6.50
C GLN A 804 9.40 3.18 -5.74
N TYR A 805 10.52 2.68 -6.24
CA TYR A 805 11.39 1.75 -5.54
C TYR A 805 12.79 2.35 -5.44
N THR A 806 13.35 2.36 -4.24
CA THR A 806 14.76 2.73 -4.01
C THR A 806 15.49 1.52 -3.47
N ASP A 807 16.54 1.09 -4.16
CA ASP A 807 17.34 -0.06 -3.78
C ASP A 807 18.31 0.29 -2.62
N ALA A 808 19.07 -0.72 -2.17
CA ALA A 808 20.02 -0.57 -1.06
C ALA A 808 21.24 0.31 -1.37
N ASN A 809 21.46 0.69 -2.64
CA ASN A 809 22.50 1.60 -3.11
C ASN A 809 21.93 3.00 -3.41
N ASP A 810 20.72 3.28 -2.95
CA ASP A 810 19.96 4.52 -3.20
C ASP A 810 19.62 4.81 -4.67
N HIS A 811 19.72 3.80 -5.54
CA HIS A 811 19.21 3.91 -6.91
C HIS A 811 17.68 3.88 -6.91
N THR A 812 17.07 4.87 -7.56
CA THR A 812 15.63 5.04 -7.59
C THR A 812 15.03 4.71 -8.96
N THR A 813 14.09 3.79 -8.98
CA THR A 813 13.21 3.49 -10.12
C THR A 813 11.81 4.03 -9.84
N ARG A 814 11.21 4.76 -10.78
CA ARG A 814 9.83 5.28 -10.66
C ARG A 814 8.92 4.60 -11.67
N TYR A 815 7.67 4.38 -11.26
CA TYR A 815 6.66 3.69 -12.06
C TYR A 815 5.43 4.58 -12.19
N MET A 816 4.91 4.69 -13.42
CA MET A 816 3.71 5.46 -13.73
C MET A 816 2.59 4.53 -14.15
N TRP A 817 1.37 4.86 -13.74
CA TRP A 817 0.19 4.01 -13.92
C TRP A 817 -0.94 4.83 -14.53
N SER A 818 -1.74 4.20 -15.39
CA SER A 818 -2.98 4.78 -15.90
C SER A 818 -4.06 4.84 -14.82
N ALA A 819 -5.12 5.61 -15.06
CA ALA A 819 -6.28 5.70 -14.17
C ALA A 819 -7.01 4.36 -13.96
N ASP A 820 -6.86 3.42 -14.91
CA ASP A 820 -7.44 2.07 -14.83
C ASP A 820 -6.47 1.06 -14.18
N GLY A 821 -5.26 1.49 -13.82
CA GLY A 821 -4.28 0.68 -13.10
C GLY A 821 -3.29 -0.11 -13.97
N ALA A 822 -3.14 0.23 -15.26
CA ALA A 822 -2.13 -0.38 -16.11
C ALA A 822 -0.80 0.41 -16.04
N LEU A 823 0.34 -0.29 -16.07
CA LEU A 823 1.67 0.35 -16.08
C LEU A 823 1.89 1.08 -17.42
N THR A 824 2.24 2.36 -17.37
CA THR A 824 2.51 3.18 -18.55
C THR A 824 3.98 3.48 -18.74
N ASP A 825 4.74 3.72 -17.66
CA ASP A 825 6.15 4.12 -17.78
C ASP A 825 6.98 3.61 -16.61
N ILE A 826 8.26 3.35 -16.88
CA ILE A 826 9.29 3.06 -15.87
C ILE A 826 10.47 4.00 -16.12
N HIS A 827 10.80 4.83 -15.14
CA HIS A 827 11.99 5.69 -15.17
C HIS A 827 13.09 5.09 -14.31
N TYR A 828 14.28 4.92 -14.89
CA TYR A 828 15.43 4.33 -14.25
C TYR A 828 16.36 5.39 -13.63
N PRO A 829 17.31 4.98 -12.76
CA PRO A 829 18.24 5.90 -12.09
C PRO A 829 19.16 6.69 -13.03
N ASP A 830 19.36 6.23 -14.27
CA ASP A 830 20.21 6.85 -15.28
C ASP A 830 19.43 7.74 -16.27
N ASP A 831 18.24 8.20 -15.87
CA ASP A 831 17.29 9.02 -16.63
C ASP A 831 16.68 8.36 -17.88
N SER A 832 17.11 7.14 -18.23
CA SER A 832 16.46 6.36 -19.27
C SER A 832 15.08 5.87 -18.81
N HIS A 833 14.18 5.59 -19.75
CA HIS A 833 12.84 5.15 -19.43
C HIS A 833 12.30 4.12 -20.43
N GLU A 834 11.38 3.31 -19.97
CA GLU A 834 10.53 2.46 -20.81
C GLU A 834 9.11 2.99 -20.78
N SER A 835 8.41 2.95 -21.91
CA SER A 835 6.99 3.33 -21.98
C SER A 835 6.13 2.26 -22.64
N TYR A 836 4.88 2.18 -22.22
CA TYR A 836 3.93 1.13 -22.54
C TYR A 836 2.59 1.76 -22.91
N ARG A 837 2.10 1.42 -24.11
CA ARG A 837 0.71 1.70 -24.50
C ARG A 837 -0.07 0.42 -24.38
N VAL A 838 -1.10 0.39 -23.54
CA VAL A 838 -1.92 -0.79 -23.26
C VAL A 838 -3.34 -0.65 -23.80
N ASN A 839 -4.04 -1.77 -23.99
CA ASN A 839 -5.48 -1.78 -24.24
C ASN A 839 -6.28 -1.86 -22.93
N ALA A 840 -7.63 -1.85 -23.02
CA ALA A 840 -8.52 -1.93 -21.85
C ALA A 840 -8.38 -3.24 -21.04
N LEU A 841 -7.77 -4.28 -21.60
CA LEU A 841 -7.45 -5.54 -20.90
C LEU A 841 -6.06 -5.52 -20.25
N GLY A 842 -5.34 -4.39 -20.29
CA GLY A 842 -3.99 -4.28 -19.77
C GLY A 842 -2.90 -4.90 -20.66
N GLN A 843 -3.25 -5.32 -21.88
CA GLN A 843 -2.29 -5.93 -22.80
C GLN A 843 -1.47 -4.85 -23.53
N VAL A 844 -0.16 -5.02 -23.58
CA VAL A 844 0.78 -4.06 -24.19
C VAL A 844 0.61 -4.06 -25.71
N LEU A 845 0.16 -2.95 -26.29
CA LEU A 845 0.08 -2.72 -27.74
C LEU A 845 1.39 -2.17 -28.33
N GLU A 846 2.14 -1.42 -27.53
CA GLU A 846 3.41 -0.80 -27.91
C GLU A 846 4.31 -0.70 -26.67
N LYS A 847 5.57 -1.10 -26.82
CA LYS A 847 6.63 -0.92 -25.84
C LYS A 847 7.73 -0.07 -26.47
N THR A 848 8.15 0.98 -25.78
CA THR A 848 9.39 1.71 -26.08
C THR A 848 10.43 1.28 -25.06
N ALA A 849 11.55 0.74 -25.53
CA ALA A 849 12.69 0.37 -24.70
C ALA A 849 13.54 1.60 -24.31
N ARG A 850 14.50 1.40 -23.40
CA ARG A 850 15.37 2.47 -22.85
C ARG A 850 16.21 3.20 -23.91
N ASP A 851 16.54 2.53 -25.00
CA ASP A 851 17.27 3.06 -26.16
C ASP A 851 16.35 3.74 -27.19
N GLY A 852 15.05 3.84 -26.90
CA GLY A 852 14.02 4.36 -27.80
C GLY A 852 13.51 3.35 -28.81
N TYR A 853 14.00 2.10 -28.79
CA TYR A 853 13.56 1.07 -29.73
C TYR A 853 12.12 0.64 -29.44
N LYS A 854 11.30 0.58 -30.48
CA LYS A 854 9.87 0.27 -30.35
C LYS A 854 9.53 -1.14 -30.75
N THR A 855 8.66 -1.78 -29.97
CA THR A 855 8.05 -3.07 -30.28
C THR A 855 6.53 -2.94 -30.22
N TYR A 856 5.85 -3.43 -31.24
CA TYR A 856 4.40 -3.39 -31.35
C TYR A 856 3.84 -4.80 -31.26
N TYR A 857 2.70 -4.94 -30.59
CA TYR A 857 2.06 -6.22 -30.35
C TYR A 857 0.59 -6.18 -30.79
N ARG A 858 0.09 -7.33 -31.24
CA ARG A 858 -1.35 -7.52 -31.50
C ARG A 858 -1.81 -8.81 -30.89
N TYR A 859 -3.03 -8.78 -30.35
CA TYR A 859 -3.67 -9.92 -29.74
C TYR A 859 -4.91 -10.34 -30.55
N ASP A 860 -5.25 -11.61 -30.48
CA ASP A 860 -6.56 -12.07 -30.93
C ASP A 860 -7.64 -11.82 -29.88
N GLU A 861 -8.89 -12.14 -30.22
CA GLU A 861 -10.04 -11.97 -29.34
C GLU A 861 -9.92 -12.83 -28.07
N GLN A 862 -9.16 -13.92 -28.10
CA GLN A 862 -8.92 -14.75 -26.92
C GLN A 862 -7.83 -14.18 -25.98
N GLY A 863 -7.29 -13.00 -26.32
CA GLY A 863 -6.24 -12.33 -25.57
C GLY A 863 -4.84 -12.90 -25.83
N ARG A 864 -4.64 -13.67 -26.90
CA ARG A 864 -3.37 -14.34 -27.20
C ARG A 864 -2.54 -13.50 -28.17
N LEU A 865 -1.23 -13.41 -27.95
CA LEU A 865 -0.34 -12.61 -28.79
C LEU A 865 -0.19 -13.25 -30.18
N ILE A 866 -0.62 -12.58 -31.25
CA ILE A 866 -0.57 -13.12 -32.62
C ILE A 866 0.48 -12.46 -33.51
N VAL A 867 0.92 -11.24 -33.18
CA VAL A 867 1.91 -10.50 -33.95
C VAL A 867 2.81 -9.70 -33.02
N GLN A 868 4.12 -9.75 -33.27
CA GLN A 868 5.13 -8.88 -32.69
C GLN A 868 5.96 -8.24 -33.82
N VAL A 869 6.09 -6.92 -33.81
CA VAL A 869 6.87 -6.18 -34.82
C VAL A 869 7.85 -5.24 -34.14
N GLU A 870 9.07 -5.20 -34.63
CA GLU A 870 10.13 -4.35 -34.09
C GLU A 870 10.44 -3.15 -35.02
N GLY A 871 10.77 -2.01 -34.43
CA GLY A 871 11.07 -0.75 -35.13
C GLY A 871 9.82 0.03 -35.57
N SER A 872 9.15 -0.41 -36.64
CA SER A 872 7.97 0.27 -37.22
C SER A 872 6.77 -0.68 -37.27
N PRO A 873 5.53 -0.21 -37.10
CA PRO A 873 4.32 -1.05 -37.24
C PRO A 873 4.20 -1.76 -38.60
N SER A 874 4.88 -1.27 -39.64
CA SER A 874 4.91 -1.83 -41.00
C SER A 874 6.13 -2.70 -41.28
N ALA A 875 7.04 -2.87 -40.33
CA ALA A 875 8.23 -3.69 -40.50
C ALA A 875 7.89 -5.18 -40.58
N LYS A 876 8.89 -5.99 -40.95
CA LYS A 876 8.77 -7.44 -40.88
C LYS A 876 8.74 -7.87 -39.42
N GLY A 877 7.74 -8.67 -39.04
CA GLY A 877 7.54 -9.13 -37.68
C GLY A 877 7.51 -10.65 -37.56
N THR A 878 7.24 -11.09 -36.34
CA THR A 878 6.99 -12.47 -35.94
C THR A 878 5.49 -12.67 -35.80
N SER A 879 4.94 -13.69 -36.46
CA SER A 879 3.55 -14.12 -36.27
C SER A 879 3.51 -15.39 -35.46
N LEU A 880 2.65 -15.43 -34.45
CA LEU A 880 2.45 -16.56 -33.56
C LEU A 880 1.08 -17.18 -33.82
N ALA A 881 1.04 -18.50 -33.95
CA ALA A 881 -0.17 -19.28 -34.11
C ALA A 881 -0.41 -20.13 -32.87
N TRP A 882 -1.65 -20.15 -32.39
CA TRP A 882 -2.06 -20.85 -31.17
C TRP A 882 -3.05 -21.96 -31.51
N ASP A 883 -2.94 -23.10 -30.84
CA ASP A 883 -3.98 -24.13 -30.88
C ASP A 883 -5.21 -23.72 -30.05
N SER A 884 -6.26 -24.53 -30.05
CA SER A 884 -7.45 -24.26 -29.24
C SER A 884 -7.25 -24.51 -27.75
N ALA A 885 -6.22 -25.27 -27.34
CA ALA A 885 -5.84 -25.47 -25.94
C ALA A 885 -5.00 -24.31 -25.36
N ASN A 886 -4.89 -23.19 -26.10
CA ASN A 886 -4.13 -22.01 -25.71
C ASN A 886 -2.60 -22.25 -25.64
N ARG A 887 -2.08 -23.16 -26.46
CA ARG A 887 -0.64 -23.44 -26.58
C ARG A 887 -0.07 -22.91 -27.89
N LEU A 888 1.19 -22.52 -27.88
CA LEU A 888 1.87 -22.01 -29.07
C LEU A 888 2.10 -23.16 -30.07
N ALA A 889 1.38 -23.13 -31.19
CA ALA A 889 1.42 -24.15 -32.23
C ALA A 889 2.45 -23.85 -33.33
N GLY A 890 2.87 -22.59 -33.48
CA GLY A 890 3.90 -22.23 -34.44
C GLY A 890 4.33 -20.76 -34.41
N ILE A 891 5.53 -20.52 -34.91
CA ILE A 891 6.14 -19.20 -35.05
C ILE A 891 6.54 -19.02 -36.52
N ARG A 892 6.18 -17.89 -37.14
CA ARG A 892 6.59 -17.54 -38.50
C ARG A 892 7.37 -16.24 -38.50
N TRP A 893 8.58 -16.26 -39.08
CA TRP A 893 9.43 -15.08 -39.23
C TRP A 893 10.33 -15.20 -40.48
N PRO A 894 10.53 -14.12 -41.26
CA PRO A 894 9.87 -12.81 -41.15
C PRO A 894 8.55 -12.73 -41.92
N VAL A 895 7.52 -12.08 -41.38
CA VAL A 895 6.23 -11.81 -42.06
C VAL A 895 6.06 -10.30 -42.26
N PHE A 896 5.67 -9.86 -43.47
CA PHE A 896 5.40 -8.43 -43.72
C PHE A 896 4.15 -7.98 -42.95
N ALA A 897 4.26 -6.91 -42.17
CA ALA A 897 3.11 -6.25 -41.55
C ALA A 897 2.36 -5.39 -42.60
N GLY A 898 1.58 -6.03 -43.48
CA GLY A 898 0.84 -5.32 -44.53
C GLY A 898 -0.41 -6.05 -45.01
N ARG A 899 -1.58 -5.46 -44.69
CA ARG A 899 -2.96 -5.79 -45.12
C ARG A 899 -3.46 -7.22 -44.84
N MET A 900 -3.99 -7.42 -43.63
CA MET A 900 -5.12 -8.33 -43.40
C MET A 900 -6.26 -7.49 -42.82
N GLY A 901 -7.12 -6.99 -43.70
CA GLY A 901 -8.33 -6.24 -43.34
C GLY A 901 -9.54 -7.17 -43.32
N GLY A 902 -10.54 -6.79 -42.52
CA GLY A 902 -11.84 -7.46 -42.40
C GLY A 902 -12.10 -7.90 -40.97
#